data_AF-A0A257GB99-F1
#
_entry.id   AF-A0A257GB99-F1
#
_cell.length_a   1.000
_cell.length_b   1.000
_cell.length_c   1.000
_cell.angle_alpha   90.00
_cell.angle_beta   90.00
_cell.angle_gamma   90.00
#
_symmetry.space_group_name_H-M   'P 1'
#
loop_
_entity.id
_entity.type
_entity.pdbx_description
1 polymer ?
#
loop_
_entity_poly.entity_id
_entity_poly.type
_entity_poly.pdbx_seq_one_letter_code
_entity_poly.pdbx_strand_id
1 'polypeptide(L)'
;MPDSKGASAQMVRQGLRQLGWQRLAVAALLLVLALFTALRSWQLPLLGDAESVLYDIRAAYFAPHTDTDKRVVLVVYTADTNRNTGQISPVDRTVLAQALAQIEALKATGQGAKGVGIDVLFDSPQDDDPLLQGALRGMTTPVFLAYADKRTNPEAITFEQEQDLKRYIGEVRTNEVGPASILLETDSDRVARRWPRQYDGLPPLLSVALTSRTPDADASFTHFTGRIRYRVPADPQRPVFDKIPIDMLADPATASLVAETIRGRYVLIGGDFADFDQFDTPLTRTGVSARLNDGQSRMIGVEVHASMLAQLLDHALPRVVPPWTLWLGSLLAIGLGVATAAAQARPWQLALAVLAQLAIFAVGPFLAERAGFDTLGFPAVGWAVGWLVAYTAISAALRAINAAQREFAQGALGKYLPRSVAAEILRNPERLRLHGEKRAIFCLFSDLEGFTKLTHAVEAEMIARLLNEYLDKLSAVVLDHGGTLDKFVGDAVVAFWGAPIAYPDDGERAVKAAIAMYHAGEEFRRNAPPGVPPIGRTRVGVHYGEAIVGNFGGDGRIQYTALGDAMNTAARLESANKPLDTTVLVSREAMERSGLDGFRPMGTVNLRGRATPVEVFEPVPDAAPEARALAEALVAAHVAGNRAAVATLTARIDASGHKDLALANLARRLAELDDGESYVLG
;
A
#
# COMPACT_ATOMS: atom_id res chain seq x y z
N MET A 1 -15.79 -1.54 -34.00
CA MET A 1 -15.15 -1.85 -32.72
C MET A 1 -13.67 -1.50 -32.83
N PRO A 2 -13.22 -0.32 -32.39
CA PRO A 2 -11.82 0.06 -32.52
C PRO A 2 -10.97 -0.48 -31.36
N ASP A 3 -9.69 -0.71 -31.65
CA ASP A 3 -8.64 -1.34 -30.82
C ASP A 3 -8.52 -0.83 -29.38
N SER A 4 -9.15 -1.52 -28.43
CA SER A 4 -8.98 -1.27 -26.99
C SER A 4 -7.62 -1.74 -26.44
N LYS A 5 -6.89 -2.60 -27.18
CA LYS A 5 -5.59 -3.15 -26.78
C LYS A 5 -4.40 -2.23 -27.10
N GLY A 6 -4.50 -1.40 -28.15
CA GLY A 6 -3.44 -0.45 -28.52
C GLY A 6 -3.36 0.77 -27.61
N ALA A 7 -4.52 1.32 -27.25
CA ALA A 7 -4.62 2.50 -26.38
C ALA A 7 -4.16 2.23 -24.93
N SER A 8 -4.45 1.03 -24.40
CA SER A 8 -4.02 0.60 -23.07
C SER A 8 -2.50 0.43 -22.98
N ALA A 9 -1.85 -0.14 -24.01
CA ALA A 9 -0.40 -0.27 -24.06
C ALA A 9 0.33 1.09 -24.22
N GLN A 10 -0.24 2.04 -24.97
CA GLN A 10 0.30 3.40 -25.10
C GLN A 10 0.12 4.23 -23.83
N MET A 11 -1.04 4.15 -23.15
CA MET A 11 -1.25 4.79 -21.85
C MET A 11 -0.30 4.23 -20.79
N VAL A 12 -0.07 2.91 -20.77
CA VAL A 12 0.90 2.29 -19.85
C VAL A 12 2.32 2.79 -20.14
N ARG A 13 2.74 2.88 -21.41
CA ARG A 13 4.07 3.41 -21.78
C ARG A 13 4.25 4.90 -21.45
N GLN A 14 3.22 5.73 -21.63
CA GLN A 14 3.26 7.15 -21.25
C GLN A 14 3.22 7.34 -19.72
N GLY A 15 2.42 6.55 -19.01
CA GLY A 15 2.42 6.53 -17.54
C GLY A 15 3.77 6.09 -16.97
N LEU A 16 4.37 5.04 -17.52
CA LEU A 16 5.71 4.55 -17.14
C LEU A 16 6.80 5.63 -17.33
N ARG A 17 6.71 6.46 -18.37
CA ARG A 17 7.64 7.59 -18.57
C ARG A 17 7.43 8.73 -17.57
N GLN A 18 6.22 8.94 -17.10
CA GLN A 18 5.89 10.01 -16.13
C GLN A 18 6.19 9.66 -14.67
N LEU A 19 6.23 8.37 -14.29
CA LEU A 19 6.50 7.96 -12.90
C LEU A 19 7.91 8.27 -12.41
N GLY A 20 8.87 8.55 -13.29
CA GLY A 20 10.28 8.49 -12.95
C GLY A 20 10.70 7.04 -12.67
N TRP A 21 11.82 6.60 -13.25
CA TRP A 21 12.31 5.23 -13.13
C TRP A 21 12.36 4.75 -11.67
N GLN A 22 12.74 5.64 -10.74
CA GLN A 22 12.87 5.36 -9.32
C GLN A 22 11.58 4.80 -8.70
N ARG A 23 10.41 5.38 -9.00
CA ARG A 23 9.14 4.92 -8.39
C ARG A 23 8.71 3.56 -8.93
N LEU A 24 9.00 3.30 -10.20
CA LEU A 24 8.75 1.98 -10.80
C LEU A 24 9.69 0.92 -10.25
N ALA A 25 10.96 1.27 -10.04
CA ALA A 25 11.92 0.38 -9.40
C ALA A 25 11.49 0.05 -7.96
N VAL A 26 11.01 1.03 -7.19
CA VAL A 26 10.48 0.79 -5.84
C VAL A 26 9.24 -0.10 -5.86
N ALA A 27 8.27 0.16 -6.75
CA ALA A 27 7.08 -0.68 -6.85
C ALA A 27 7.43 -2.13 -7.26
N ALA A 28 8.34 -2.31 -8.21
CA ALA A 28 8.84 -3.63 -8.61
C ALA A 28 9.57 -4.33 -7.47
N LEU A 29 10.43 -3.62 -6.73
CA LEU A 29 11.13 -4.15 -5.56
C LEU A 29 10.14 -4.62 -4.48
N LEU A 30 9.09 -3.83 -4.22
CA LEU A 30 8.05 -4.21 -3.26
C LEU A 30 7.24 -5.43 -3.71
N LEU A 31 7.01 -5.61 -5.02
CA LEU A 31 6.38 -6.82 -5.55
C LEU A 31 7.29 -8.05 -5.44
N VAL A 32 8.60 -7.89 -5.66
CA VAL A 32 9.57 -8.97 -5.41
C VAL A 32 9.61 -9.31 -3.93
N LEU A 33 9.59 -8.31 -3.05
CA LEU A 33 9.50 -8.51 -1.60
C LEU A 33 8.19 -9.22 -1.22
N ALA A 34 7.06 -8.81 -1.79
CA ALA A 34 5.77 -9.47 -1.59
C ALA A 34 5.83 -10.96 -1.97
N LEU A 35 6.41 -11.28 -3.13
CA LEU A 35 6.59 -12.66 -3.59
C LEU A 35 7.50 -13.46 -2.67
N PHE A 36 8.62 -12.86 -2.27
CA PHE A 36 9.54 -13.48 -1.33
C PHE A 36 8.86 -13.79 0.01
N THR A 37 8.11 -12.83 0.58
CA THR A 37 7.36 -13.03 1.82
C THR A 37 6.27 -14.10 1.68
N ALA A 38 5.59 -14.15 0.54
CA ALA A 38 4.54 -15.14 0.27
C ALA A 38 5.07 -16.57 0.12
N LEU A 39 6.32 -16.74 -0.33
CA LEU A 39 6.93 -18.05 -0.54
C LEU A 39 7.74 -18.54 0.65
N ARG A 40 8.40 -17.62 1.37
CA ARG A 40 9.40 -17.92 2.39
C ARG A 40 8.94 -17.54 3.79
N SER A 41 7.63 -17.39 4.03
CA SER A 41 7.09 -16.99 5.33
C SER A 41 7.59 -17.88 6.49
N TRP A 42 7.70 -19.19 6.28
CA TRP A 42 8.24 -20.16 7.25
C TRP A 42 9.71 -19.92 7.63
N GLN A 43 10.48 -19.22 6.79
CA GLN A 43 11.90 -18.92 7.03
C GLN A 43 12.11 -17.52 7.61
N LEU A 44 11.05 -16.72 7.69
CA LEU A 44 11.10 -15.36 8.17
C LEU A 44 10.73 -15.30 9.66
N PRO A 45 11.49 -14.58 10.50
CA PRO A 45 11.12 -14.37 11.90
C PRO A 45 9.71 -13.77 12.02
N LEU A 46 8.98 -14.09 13.10
CA LEU A 46 7.57 -13.73 13.37
C LEU A 46 6.56 -14.39 12.42
N LEU A 47 6.80 -14.37 11.10
CA LEU A 47 5.93 -15.06 10.14
C LEU A 47 6.02 -16.57 10.32
N GLY A 48 7.23 -17.13 10.47
CA GLY A 48 7.42 -18.55 10.73
C GLY A 48 6.73 -19.02 12.01
N ASP A 49 6.76 -18.20 13.07
CA ASP A 49 6.05 -18.49 14.32
C ASP A 49 4.53 -18.48 14.08
N ALA A 50 4.00 -17.47 13.39
CA ALA A 50 2.58 -17.39 13.05
C ALA A 50 2.10 -18.55 12.16
N GLU A 51 2.91 -18.96 11.18
CA GLU A 51 2.62 -20.12 10.33
C GLU A 51 2.62 -21.42 11.15
N SER A 52 3.58 -21.57 12.06
CA SER A 52 3.69 -22.74 12.94
C SER A 52 2.50 -22.84 13.90
N VAL A 53 2.09 -21.72 14.52
CA VAL A 53 0.87 -21.67 15.35
C VAL A 53 -0.37 -21.98 14.53
N LEU A 54 -0.50 -21.41 13.33
CA LEU A 54 -1.65 -21.68 12.48
C LEU A 54 -1.70 -23.15 12.04
N TYR A 55 -0.54 -23.76 11.79
CA TYR A 55 -0.43 -25.20 11.55
C TYR A 55 -0.86 -26.01 12.78
N ASP A 56 -0.37 -25.67 13.98
CA ASP A 56 -0.70 -26.40 15.21
C ASP A 56 -2.20 -26.42 15.47
N ILE A 57 -2.88 -25.28 15.27
CA ILE A 57 -4.34 -25.18 15.38
C ILE A 57 -5.02 -26.13 14.40
N ARG A 58 -4.58 -26.17 13.13
CA ARG A 58 -5.16 -27.08 12.11
C ARG A 58 -4.92 -28.54 12.46
N ALA A 59 -3.69 -28.90 12.78
CA ALA A 59 -3.29 -30.26 13.10
C ALA A 59 -4.04 -30.79 14.34
N ALA A 60 -4.19 -29.96 15.38
CA ALA A 60 -4.97 -30.33 16.57
C ALA A 60 -6.47 -30.42 16.29
N TYR A 61 -7.03 -29.48 15.51
CA TYR A 61 -8.46 -29.45 15.19
C TYR A 61 -8.89 -30.65 14.33
N PHE A 62 -8.05 -31.09 13.40
CA PHE A 62 -8.32 -32.25 12.54
C PHE A 62 -7.68 -33.55 13.02
N ALA A 63 -7.13 -33.57 14.24
CA ALA A 63 -6.63 -34.81 14.83
C ALA A 63 -7.77 -35.83 14.97
N PRO A 64 -7.57 -37.09 14.53
CA PRO A 64 -8.59 -38.11 14.66
C PRO A 64 -8.89 -38.38 16.14
N HIS A 65 -10.18 -38.44 16.46
CA HIS A 65 -10.63 -38.89 17.77
C HIS A 65 -10.73 -40.41 17.74
N THR A 66 -9.99 -41.09 18.60
CA THR A 66 -9.90 -42.55 18.60
C THR A 66 -10.09 -43.12 20.00
N ASP A 67 -10.71 -44.29 20.07
CA ASP A 67 -10.60 -45.14 21.25
C ASP A 67 -9.13 -45.54 21.49
N THR A 68 -8.84 -46.07 22.67
CA THR A 68 -7.52 -46.58 23.03
C THR A 68 -6.99 -47.57 21.99
N ASP A 69 -5.77 -47.35 21.50
CA ASP A 69 -5.14 -48.16 20.47
C ASP A 69 -4.85 -49.57 21.00
N LYS A 70 -5.48 -50.56 20.38
CA LYS A 70 -5.35 -51.98 20.78
C LYS A 70 -4.14 -52.68 20.18
N ARG A 71 -3.27 -51.97 19.46
CA ARG A 71 -2.08 -52.52 18.80
C ARG A 71 -0.79 -52.09 19.48
N VAL A 72 -0.80 -51.00 20.25
CA VAL A 72 0.38 -50.44 20.91
C VAL A 72 0.10 -50.29 22.40
N VAL A 73 1.08 -50.62 23.24
CA VAL A 73 1.03 -50.44 24.69
C VAL A 73 2.36 -49.85 25.17
N LEU A 74 2.27 -48.91 26.10
CA LEU A 74 3.41 -48.27 26.73
C LEU A 74 3.69 -48.95 28.08
N VAL A 75 4.93 -49.35 28.31
CA VAL A 75 5.41 -49.85 29.59
C VAL A 75 6.40 -48.82 30.13
N VAL A 76 6.04 -48.13 31.20
CA VAL A 76 6.74 -46.91 31.61
C VAL A 76 7.43 -47.07 32.97
N TYR A 77 8.63 -46.51 33.08
CA TYR A 77 9.25 -46.23 34.38
C TYR A 77 8.54 -45.02 34.99
N THR A 78 7.74 -45.27 36.02
CA THR A 78 7.00 -44.21 36.72
C THR A 78 7.85 -43.61 37.84
N ALA A 79 7.41 -42.46 38.37
CA ALA A 79 8.01 -41.89 39.58
C ALA A 79 7.97 -42.86 40.78
N ASP A 80 6.94 -43.71 40.87
CA ASP A 80 6.85 -44.75 41.91
C ASP A 80 7.85 -45.88 41.69
N THR A 81 7.98 -46.36 40.45
CA THR A 81 8.99 -47.36 40.08
C THR A 81 10.39 -46.87 40.48
N ASN A 82 10.74 -45.62 40.12
CA ASN A 82 12.05 -45.05 40.43
C ASN A 82 12.28 -44.86 41.94
N ARG A 83 11.24 -44.50 42.70
CA ARG A 83 11.32 -44.42 44.17
C ARG A 83 11.60 -45.78 44.79
N ASN A 84 11.01 -46.83 44.24
CA ASN A 84 11.17 -48.20 44.74
C ASN A 84 12.55 -48.80 44.39
N THR A 85 13.08 -48.50 43.20
CA THR A 85 14.41 -48.96 42.76
C THR A 85 15.56 -48.09 43.26
N GLY A 86 15.28 -46.83 43.61
CA GLY A 86 16.29 -45.84 43.98
C GLY A 86 17.12 -45.32 42.79
N GLN A 87 16.72 -45.61 41.56
CA GLN A 87 17.42 -45.21 40.33
C GLN A 87 16.47 -44.47 39.38
N ILE A 88 16.90 -43.30 38.87
CA ILE A 88 16.14 -42.49 37.91
C ILE A 88 16.80 -42.54 36.53
N SER A 89 18.11 -42.34 36.49
CA SER A 89 18.94 -42.47 35.29
C SER A 89 20.37 -42.81 35.72
N PRO A 90 21.00 -43.88 35.20
CA PRO A 90 20.45 -44.89 34.30
C PRO A 90 19.25 -45.64 34.90
N VAL A 91 18.39 -46.24 34.06
CA VAL A 91 17.25 -47.04 34.54
C VAL A 91 17.72 -48.36 35.12
N ASP A 92 16.98 -48.89 36.10
CA ASP A 92 17.25 -50.18 36.74
C ASP A 92 17.20 -51.33 35.69
N ARG A 93 18.34 -52.01 35.49
CA ARG A 93 18.47 -53.09 34.50
C ARG A 93 17.85 -54.39 35.00
N THR A 94 17.80 -54.58 36.31
CA THR A 94 17.18 -55.75 36.95
C THR A 94 15.67 -55.78 36.70
N VAL A 95 14.97 -54.66 36.93
CA VAL A 95 13.54 -54.53 36.64
C VAL A 95 13.26 -54.72 35.14
N LEU A 96 14.10 -54.15 34.27
CA LEU A 96 13.97 -54.35 32.83
C LEU A 96 14.13 -55.82 32.43
N ALA A 97 15.16 -56.49 32.95
CA ALA A 97 15.44 -57.89 32.66
C ALA A 97 14.28 -58.78 33.12
N GLN A 98 13.70 -58.51 34.29
CA GLN A 98 12.52 -59.21 34.80
C GLN A 98 11.30 -58.98 33.91
N ALA A 99 11.01 -57.73 33.52
CA ALA A 99 9.90 -57.42 32.62
C ALA A 99 10.05 -58.11 31.25
N LEU A 100 11.24 -58.13 30.67
CA LEU A 100 11.52 -58.84 29.42
C LEU A 100 11.33 -60.36 29.56
N ALA A 101 11.79 -60.95 30.68
CA ALA A 101 11.57 -62.36 30.97
C ALA A 101 10.07 -62.68 31.10
N GLN A 102 9.26 -61.80 31.68
CA GLN A 102 7.80 -61.97 31.74
C GLN A 102 7.14 -61.85 30.36
N ILE A 103 7.57 -60.92 29.50
CA ILE A 103 7.08 -60.84 28.11
C ILE A 103 7.33 -62.16 27.36
N GLU A 104 8.52 -62.75 27.54
CA GLU A 104 8.86 -64.03 26.91
C GLU A 104 8.09 -65.21 27.53
N ALA A 105 7.87 -65.21 28.86
CA ALA A 105 7.02 -66.21 29.52
C ALA A 105 5.56 -66.15 29.04
N LEU A 106 5.00 -64.94 28.85
CA LEU A 106 3.66 -64.75 28.29
C LEU A 106 3.59 -65.18 26.82
N LYS A 107 4.68 -65.10 26.07
CA LYS A 107 4.72 -65.65 24.71
C LYS A 107 4.54 -67.16 24.69
N ALA A 108 5.15 -67.87 25.65
CA ALA A 108 4.98 -69.33 25.76
C ALA A 108 3.52 -69.76 26.01
N THR A 109 2.69 -68.89 26.61
CA THR A 109 1.26 -69.13 26.84
C THR A 109 0.36 -68.58 25.73
N GLY A 110 0.92 -68.08 24.61
CA GLY A 110 0.15 -67.50 23.50
C GLY A 110 -0.37 -66.09 23.77
N GLN A 111 0.17 -65.42 24.78
CA GLN A 111 -0.16 -64.04 25.21
C GLN A 111 1.00 -63.05 24.99
N GLY A 112 1.99 -63.40 24.16
CA GLY A 112 3.18 -62.59 23.94
C GLY A 112 2.94 -61.30 23.15
N ALA A 113 3.92 -60.39 23.23
CA ALA A 113 4.00 -59.19 22.41
C ALA A 113 4.39 -59.51 20.95
N LYS A 114 4.02 -58.65 20.01
CA LYS A 114 4.49 -58.72 18.61
C LYS A 114 5.96 -58.33 18.47
N GLY A 115 6.38 -57.34 19.26
CA GLY A 115 7.73 -56.79 19.27
C GLY A 115 7.87 -55.80 20.42
N VAL A 116 9.10 -55.60 20.88
CA VAL A 116 9.44 -54.73 22.02
C VAL A 116 10.41 -53.66 21.55
N GLY A 117 10.07 -52.39 21.73
CA GLY A 117 10.96 -51.26 21.49
C GLY A 117 11.37 -50.66 22.82
N ILE A 118 12.66 -50.47 23.04
CA ILE A 118 13.17 -49.91 24.30
C ILE A 118 13.75 -48.54 23.99
N ASP A 119 13.04 -47.51 24.44
CA ASP A 119 13.39 -46.09 24.34
C ASP A 119 14.21 -45.66 25.57
N VAL A 120 15.29 -46.40 25.82
CA VAL A 120 16.25 -46.12 26.90
C VAL A 120 17.66 -46.43 26.41
N LEU A 121 18.58 -45.48 26.60
CA LEU A 121 19.98 -45.64 26.20
C LEU A 121 20.75 -46.48 27.24
N PHE A 122 21.53 -47.44 26.73
CA PHE A 122 22.47 -48.26 27.50
C PHE A 122 23.89 -47.74 27.30
N ASP A 123 24.09 -46.49 27.67
CA ASP A 123 25.26 -45.67 27.33
C ASP A 123 26.28 -45.53 28.45
N SER A 124 26.04 -46.21 29.57
CA SER A 124 26.93 -46.25 30.73
C SER A 124 26.89 -47.67 31.33
N PRO A 125 28.05 -48.29 31.61
CA PRO A 125 28.11 -49.62 32.22
C PRO A 125 27.46 -49.66 33.60
N GLN A 126 26.74 -50.73 33.92
CA GLN A 126 26.13 -50.99 35.23
C GLN A 126 26.48 -52.39 35.75
N ASP A 127 26.49 -52.56 37.07
CA ASP A 127 26.83 -53.84 37.72
C ASP A 127 25.83 -54.97 37.37
N ASP A 128 24.58 -54.61 37.08
CA ASP A 128 23.48 -55.52 36.73
C ASP A 128 23.33 -55.75 35.21
N ASP A 129 24.21 -55.17 34.38
CA ASP A 129 24.22 -55.39 32.93
C ASP A 129 24.25 -56.89 32.55
N PRO A 130 25.04 -57.77 33.18
CA PRO A 130 25.06 -59.20 32.82
C PRO A 130 23.69 -59.88 32.90
N LEU A 131 22.81 -59.45 33.82
CA LEU A 131 21.46 -59.98 33.96
C LEU A 131 20.61 -59.59 32.75
N LEU A 132 20.62 -58.31 32.40
CA LEU A 132 19.86 -57.80 31.25
C LEU A 132 20.41 -58.34 29.92
N GLN A 133 21.73 -58.45 29.76
CA GLN A 133 22.34 -59.07 28.59
C GLN A 133 21.89 -60.53 28.44
N GLY A 134 21.81 -61.28 29.53
CA GLY A 134 21.29 -62.64 29.55
C GLY A 134 19.83 -62.71 29.09
N ALA A 135 18.97 -61.83 29.63
CA ALA A 135 17.58 -61.73 29.22
C ALA A 135 17.43 -61.39 27.73
N LEU A 136 18.15 -60.36 27.25
CA LEU A 136 18.12 -59.92 25.85
C LEU A 136 18.57 -61.02 24.89
N ARG A 137 19.69 -61.70 25.17
CA ARG A 137 20.18 -62.80 24.32
C ARG A 137 19.21 -63.99 24.28
N GLY A 138 18.39 -64.17 25.33
CA GLY A 138 17.37 -65.20 25.43
C GLY A 138 16.03 -64.86 24.76
N MET A 139 15.83 -63.62 24.31
CA MET A 139 14.58 -63.19 23.70
C MET A 139 14.34 -63.91 22.37
N THR A 140 13.13 -64.46 22.20
CA THR A 140 12.64 -64.90 20.88
C THR A 140 11.66 -63.89 20.29
N THR A 141 11.15 -62.97 21.11
CA THR A 141 10.38 -61.82 20.65
C THR A 141 11.33 -60.77 20.06
N PRO A 142 11.03 -60.17 18.89
CA PRO A 142 11.86 -59.10 18.34
C PRO A 142 12.00 -57.95 19.33
N VAL A 143 13.24 -57.58 19.67
CA VAL A 143 13.56 -56.45 20.55
C VAL A 143 14.43 -55.44 19.82
N PHE A 144 14.07 -54.15 19.94
CA PHE A 144 14.80 -53.04 19.33
C PHE A 144 15.29 -52.08 20.41
N LEU A 145 16.61 -51.96 20.53
CA LEU A 145 17.28 -51.14 21.53
C LEU A 145 17.53 -49.73 21.01
N ALA A 146 17.30 -48.72 21.85
CA ALA A 146 17.59 -47.33 21.51
C ALA A 146 19.03 -47.13 21.07
N TYR A 147 19.18 -46.42 19.96
CA TYR A 147 20.47 -46.01 19.40
C TYR A 147 20.46 -44.50 19.15
N ALA A 148 21.49 -43.82 19.62
CA ALA A 148 21.77 -42.43 19.32
C ALA A 148 23.27 -42.28 18.96
N ASP A 149 23.60 -41.34 18.08
CA ASP A 149 25.00 -40.96 17.79
C ASP A 149 25.23 -39.48 18.13
N LYS A 150 26.47 -39.12 18.48
CA LYS A 150 26.84 -37.75 18.84
C LYS A 150 26.60 -36.77 17.69
N ARG A 151 26.71 -37.25 16.46
CA ARG A 151 26.62 -36.46 15.23
C ARG A 151 25.21 -35.94 14.98
N THR A 152 24.19 -36.77 15.19
CA THR A 152 22.80 -36.42 14.89
C THR A 152 22.04 -36.01 16.15
N ASN A 153 22.46 -36.47 17.33
CA ASN A 153 21.86 -36.09 18.59
C ASN A 153 22.91 -35.61 19.62
N PRO A 154 23.56 -34.45 19.37
CA PRO A 154 24.64 -33.95 20.22
C PRO A 154 24.17 -33.52 21.62
N GLU A 155 22.89 -33.28 21.82
CA GLU A 155 22.34 -32.90 23.13
C GLU A 155 22.00 -34.14 23.98
N ALA A 156 21.68 -35.28 23.36
CA ALA A 156 21.30 -36.49 24.08
C ALA A 156 22.46 -37.39 24.51
N ILE A 157 23.56 -37.44 23.76
CA ILE A 157 24.67 -38.39 24.02
C ILE A 157 26.05 -37.72 23.90
N THR A 158 27.02 -38.14 24.72
CA THR A 158 28.44 -37.79 24.57
C THR A 158 29.20 -38.81 23.72
N PHE A 159 30.44 -38.50 23.33
CA PHE A 159 31.24 -39.42 22.53
C PHE A 159 31.62 -40.69 23.30
N GLU A 160 31.90 -40.59 24.60
CA GLU A 160 32.20 -41.74 25.47
C GLU A 160 30.95 -42.63 25.64
N GLN A 161 29.82 -42.01 25.95
CA GLN A 161 28.51 -42.68 26.02
C GLN A 161 28.13 -43.37 24.70
N GLU A 162 28.42 -42.77 23.55
CA GLU A 162 28.20 -43.39 22.24
C GLU A 162 29.04 -44.68 22.06
N GLN A 163 30.30 -44.68 22.53
CA GLN A 163 31.14 -45.88 22.46
C GLN A 163 30.63 -46.99 23.37
N ASP A 164 30.21 -46.63 24.59
CA ASP A 164 29.64 -47.58 25.55
C ASP A 164 28.33 -48.16 25.04
N LEU A 165 27.46 -47.33 24.46
CA LEU A 165 26.23 -47.77 23.81
C LEU A 165 26.49 -48.74 22.65
N LYS A 166 27.45 -48.42 21.77
CA LYS A 166 27.84 -49.29 20.65
C LYS A 166 28.38 -50.63 21.14
N ARG A 167 29.17 -50.61 22.22
CA ARG A 167 29.71 -51.82 22.86
C ARG A 167 28.56 -52.68 23.41
N TYR A 168 27.68 -52.08 24.21
CA TYR A 168 26.55 -52.76 24.82
C TYR A 168 25.64 -53.42 23.76
N ILE A 169 25.24 -52.67 22.74
CA ILE A 169 24.42 -53.20 21.64
C ILE A 169 25.15 -54.34 20.91
N GLY A 170 26.45 -54.21 20.68
CA GLY A 170 27.27 -55.25 20.05
C GLY A 170 27.28 -56.56 20.85
N GLU A 171 27.28 -56.48 22.18
CA GLU A 171 27.32 -57.64 23.09
C GLU A 171 25.98 -58.40 23.17
N VAL A 172 24.85 -57.73 22.95
CA VAL A 172 23.50 -58.32 23.07
C VAL A 172 22.83 -58.59 21.72
N ARG A 173 23.43 -58.17 20.62
CA ARG A 173 22.85 -58.32 19.28
C ARG A 173 22.63 -59.79 18.93
N THR A 174 21.42 -60.13 18.52
CA THR A 174 21.04 -61.44 18.00
C THR A 174 20.23 -61.30 16.71
N ASN A 175 19.70 -62.41 16.18
CA ASN A 175 18.70 -62.33 15.12
C ASN A 175 17.42 -61.63 15.59
N GLU A 176 17.11 -61.70 16.89
CA GLU A 176 15.91 -61.10 17.48
C GLU A 176 16.16 -59.75 18.17
N VAL A 177 17.39 -59.45 18.57
CA VAL A 177 17.75 -58.17 19.21
C VAL A 177 18.58 -57.31 18.27
N GLY A 178 18.07 -56.13 17.93
CA GLY A 178 18.74 -55.18 17.05
C GLY A 178 18.68 -53.73 17.54
N PRO A 179 19.47 -52.81 16.97
CA PRO A 179 19.37 -51.39 17.29
C PRO A 179 18.24 -50.70 16.52
N ALA A 180 17.68 -49.64 17.08
CA ALA A 180 16.78 -48.73 16.39
C ALA A 180 17.00 -47.27 16.84
N SER A 181 16.88 -46.35 15.89
CA SER A 181 17.11 -44.93 16.14
C SER A 181 15.95 -44.33 16.93
N ILE A 182 16.25 -43.74 18.09
CA ILE A 182 15.30 -42.96 18.90
C ILE A 182 15.37 -41.47 18.58
N LEU A 183 15.96 -41.11 17.44
CA LEU A 183 16.02 -39.72 17.02
C LEU A 183 14.62 -39.14 16.96
N LEU A 184 14.37 -38.09 17.73
CA LEU A 184 13.21 -37.22 17.63
C LEU A 184 13.71 -35.83 17.24
N GLU A 185 13.22 -35.30 16.11
CA GLU A 185 13.57 -33.96 15.66
C GLU A 185 12.45 -32.98 16.04
N THR A 186 12.84 -31.85 16.62
CA THR A 186 11.93 -30.74 16.87
C THR A 186 12.21 -29.60 15.90
N ASP A 187 11.17 -28.80 15.65
CA ASP A 187 11.32 -27.56 14.89
C ASP A 187 12.12 -26.51 15.71
N SER A 188 12.44 -25.37 15.09
CA SER A 188 13.18 -24.29 15.77
C SER A 188 12.52 -23.77 17.05
N ASP A 189 11.21 -24.00 17.20
CA ASP A 189 10.42 -23.66 18.38
C ASP A 189 10.21 -24.86 19.35
N ARG A 190 11.03 -25.91 19.22
CA ARG A 190 11.07 -27.12 20.07
C ARG A 190 9.81 -28.00 20.03
N VAL A 191 9.05 -27.93 18.94
CA VAL A 191 7.83 -28.73 18.76
C VAL A 191 8.09 -29.90 17.83
N ALA A 192 7.69 -31.11 18.24
CA ALA A 192 7.76 -32.31 17.43
C ALA A 192 6.58 -32.32 16.44
N ARG A 193 6.79 -31.79 15.23
CA ARG A 193 5.75 -31.79 14.17
C ARG A 193 5.98 -32.81 13.07
N ARG A 194 7.22 -33.21 12.85
CA ARG A 194 7.66 -33.96 11.66
C ARG A 194 8.31 -35.28 12.06
N TRP A 195 8.19 -36.27 11.16
CA TRP A 195 9.01 -37.46 11.26
C TRP A 195 10.50 -37.07 11.13
N PRO A 196 11.38 -37.64 11.97
CA PRO A 196 12.80 -37.37 11.94
C PRO A 196 13.43 -37.77 10.61
N ARG A 197 14.43 -37.02 10.16
CA ARG A 197 15.22 -37.41 9.01
C ARG A 197 16.06 -38.66 9.31
N GLN A 198 15.94 -39.67 8.47
CA GLN A 198 16.82 -40.83 8.52
C GLN A 198 18.18 -40.49 7.92
N TYR A 199 19.17 -40.19 8.78
CA TYR A 199 20.55 -39.94 8.35
C TYR A 199 21.27 -41.23 7.98
N ASP A 200 22.16 -41.16 6.98
CA ASP A 200 23.03 -42.28 6.62
C ASP A 200 23.83 -42.76 7.83
N GLY A 201 23.91 -44.09 7.99
CA GLY A 201 24.62 -44.75 9.09
C GLY A 201 23.81 -44.93 10.38
N LEU A 202 22.64 -44.29 10.52
CA LEU A 202 21.73 -44.60 11.63
C LEU A 202 20.92 -45.88 11.36
N PRO A 203 20.62 -46.69 12.40
CA PRO A 203 19.63 -47.75 12.29
C PRO A 203 18.24 -47.16 11.99
N PRO A 204 17.28 -47.95 11.47
CA PRO A 204 15.92 -47.47 11.21
C PRO A 204 15.29 -46.85 12.45
N LEU A 205 14.42 -45.85 12.28
CA LEU A 205 13.65 -45.25 13.38
C LEU A 205 12.92 -46.32 14.18
N LEU A 206 12.78 -46.14 15.50
CA LEU A 206 12.17 -47.12 16.42
C LEU A 206 10.81 -47.64 15.92
N SER A 207 9.94 -46.75 15.43
CA SER A 207 8.64 -47.11 14.86
C SER A 207 8.73 -47.99 13.61
N VAL A 208 9.73 -47.77 12.75
CA VAL A 208 9.97 -48.55 11.52
C VAL A 208 10.64 -49.88 11.86
N ALA A 209 11.62 -49.88 12.75
CA ALA A 209 12.33 -51.08 13.19
C ALA A 209 11.37 -52.07 13.85
N LEU A 210 10.48 -51.60 14.73
CA LEU A 210 9.51 -52.45 15.45
C LEU A 210 8.63 -53.30 14.54
N THR A 211 8.28 -52.77 13.37
CA THR A 211 7.41 -53.46 12.42
C THR A 211 8.20 -54.27 11.39
N SER A 212 9.52 -54.07 11.26
CA SER A 212 10.33 -54.60 10.16
C SER A 212 10.40 -56.12 10.07
N ARG A 213 10.08 -56.83 11.17
CA ARG A 213 10.03 -58.30 11.24
C ARG A 213 8.62 -58.86 11.32
N THR A 214 7.62 -58.04 11.01
CA THR A 214 6.21 -58.40 11.06
C THR A 214 5.55 -58.10 9.71
N PRO A 215 4.37 -58.67 9.43
CA PRO A 215 3.58 -58.30 8.25
C PRO A 215 3.12 -56.83 8.25
N ASP A 216 3.22 -56.13 9.39
CA ASP A 216 2.79 -54.74 9.55
C ASP A 216 3.85 -53.74 9.01
N ALA A 217 4.99 -54.21 8.49
CA ALA A 217 6.05 -53.37 7.94
C ALA A 217 5.57 -52.54 6.74
N ASP A 218 5.93 -51.26 6.70
CA ASP A 218 5.65 -50.37 5.58
C ASP A 218 6.92 -49.61 5.15
N ALA A 219 7.47 -49.99 3.99
CA ALA A 219 8.69 -49.40 3.45
C ALA A 219 8.55 -47.90 3.13
N SER A 220 7.32 -47.41 2.94
CA SER A 220 7.07 -46.00 2.61
C SER A 220 7.41 -45.03 3.75
N PHE A 221 7.47 -45.52 5.00
CA PHE A 221 7.86 -44.74 6.17
C PHE A 221 9.37 -44.66 6.40
N THR A 222 10.17 -45.48 5.72
CA THR A 222 11.64 -45.56 5.93
C THR A 222 12.36 -44.21 5.75
N HIS A 223 11.89 -43.41 4.79
CA HIS A 223 12.43 -42.09 4.47
C HIS A 223 11.36 -40.98 4.54
N PHE A 224 10.25 -41.25 5.23
CA PHE A 224 9.18 -40.27 5.36
C PHE A 224 9.58 -39.18 6.37
N THR A 225 9.46 -37.92 5.96
CA THR A 225 9.81 -36.74 6.80
C THR A 225 8.66 -35.75 6.90
N GLY A 226 7.43 -36.17 6.60
CA GLY A 226 6.24 -35.33 6.68
C GLY A 226 5.71 -35.24 8.11
N ARG A 227 4.50 -34.71 8.28
CA ARG A 227 3.93 -34.53 9.62
C ARG A 227 3.71 -35.82 10.40
N ILE A 228 3.89 -35.74 11.72
CA ILE A 228 3.41 -36.74 12.68
C ILE A 228 1.91 -36.57 12.85
N ARG A 229 1.15 -37.66 12.72
CA ARG A 229 -0.30 -37.69 12.93
C ARG A 229 -0.63 -38.05 14.38
N TYR A 230 -0.72 -37.03 15.23
CA TYR A 230 -1.20 -37.19 16.60
C TYR A 230 -2.69 -37.51 16.65
N ARG A 231 -3.12 -38.17 17.72
CA ARG A 231 -4.52 -38.56 17.95
C ARG A 231 -5.02 -37.97 19.25
N VAL A 232 -6.33 -37.77 19.32
CA VAL A 232 -7.03 -37.31 20.51
C VAL A 232 -7.88 -38.46 21.03
N PRO A 233 -7.90 -38.75 22.34
CA PRO A 233 -8.77 -39.77 22.89
C PRO A 233 -10.25 -39.40 22.69
N ALA A 234 -11.07 -40.38 22.28
CA ALA A 234 -12.51 -40.19 22.14
C ALA A 234 -13.20 -39.99 23.50
N ASP A 235 -12.67 -40.62 24.55
CA ASP A 235 -13.08 -40.45 25.95
C ASP A 235 -11.93 -39.79 26.73
N PRO A 236 -12.09 -38.57 27.28
CA PRO A 236 -11.06 -37.91 28.09
C PRO A 236 -10.56 -38.72 29.29
N GLN A 237 -11.32 -39.71 29.77
CA GLN A 237 -10.90 -40.57 30.89
C GLN A 237 -10.01 -41.75 30.45
N ARG A 238 -9.84 -41.98 29.13
CA ARG A 238 -9.06 -43.09 28.59
C ARG A 238 -7.94 -42.56 27.70
N PRO A 239 -6.67 -42.91 27.96
CA PRO A 239 -5.58 -42.46 27.12
C PRO A 239 -5.65 -43.10 25.72
N VAL A 240 -5.00 -42.47 24.74
CA VAL A 240 -4.85 -43.02 23.38
C VAL A 240 -4.05 -44.32 23.42
N PHE A 241 -3.05 -44.40 24.28
CA PHE A 241 -2.23 -45.60 24.49
C PHE A 241 -2.31 -46.02 25.95
N ASP A 242 -2.57 -47.31 26.20
CA ASP A 242 -2.51 -47.88 27.54
C ASP A 242 -1.10 -47.72 28.11
N LYS A 243 -0.99 -47.24 29.35
CA LYS A 243 0.27 -47.09 30.09
C LYS A 243 0.30 -48.08 31.25
N ILE A 244 1.31 -48.93 31.30
CA ILE A 244 1.51 -49.94 32.35
C ILE A 244 2.81 -49.61 33.09
N PRO A 245 2.80 -49.47 34.42
CA PRO A 245 4.03 -49.35 35.20
C PRO A 245 4.91 -50.60 35.01
N ILE A 246 6.20 -50.41 34.74
CA ILE A 246 7.10 -51.54 34.43
C ILE A 246 7.23 -52.53 35.59
N ASP A 247 7.09 -52.08 36.83
CA ASP A 247 7.08 -52.93 38.04
C ASP A 247 5.92 -53.93 38.04
N MET A 248 4.75 -53.55 37.51
CA MET A 248 3.62 -54.48 37.37
C MET A 248 3.92 -55.60 36.35
N LEU A 249 4.74 -55.32 35.36
CA LEU A 249 5.15 -56.32 34.36
C LEU A 249 6.36 -57.15 34.86
N ALA A 250 7.24 -56.57 35.67
CA ALA A 250 8.40 -57.25 36.21
C ALA A 250 8.04 -58.29 37.29
N ASP A 251 7.03 -58.01 38.12
CA ASP A 251 6.56 -58.95 39.16
C ASP A 251 5.69 -60.07 38.54
N PRO A 252 6.07 -61.36 38.66
CA PRO A 252 5.29 -62.49 38.18
C PRO A 252 3.84 -62.53 38.69
N ALA A 253 3.58 -62.04 39.90
CA ALA A 253 2.24 -62.04 40.49
C ALA A 253 1.29 -61.09 39.76
N THR A 254 1.78 -59.92 39.33
CA THR A 254 0.99 -58.89 38.64
C THR A 254 1.08 -59.00 37.12
N ALA A 255 2.13 -59.60 36.57
CA ALA A 255 2.32 -59.77 35.12
C ALA A 255 1.12 -60.47 34.44
N SER A 256 0.48 -61.41 35.13
CA SER A 256 -0.72 -62.11 34.64
C SER A 256 -1.95 -61.20 34.50
N LEU A 257 -2.05 -60.13 35.30
CA LEU A 257 -3.15 -59.16 35.26
C LEU A 257 -3.07 -58.26 34.02
N VAL A 258 -1.84 -57.98 33.57
CA VAL A 258 -1.57 -57.10 32.41
C VAL A 258 -1.35 -57.89 31.11
N ALA A 259 -1.37 -59.22 31.17
CA ALA A 259 -1.14 -60.09 30.02
C ALA A 259 -2.12 -59.85 28.87
N GLU A 260 -3.39 -59.56 29.16
CA GLU A 260 -4.40 -59.25 28.13
C GLU A 260 -4.10 -57.94 27.40
N THR A 261 -3.55 -56.95 28.11
CA THR A 261 -3.17 -55.65 27.53
C THR A 261 -1.93 -55.77 26.62
N ILE A 262 -1.03 -56.72 26.89
CA ILE A 262 0.19 -56.94 26.10
C ILE A 262 -0.05 -57.83 24.88
N ARG A 263 -0.98 -58.79 25.01
CA ARG A 263 -1.21 -59.85 24.02
C ARG A 263 -1.38 -59.29 22.60
N GLY A 264 -0.46 -59.67 21.72
CA GLY A 264 -0.51 -59.32 20.30
C GLY A 264 -0.29 -57.83 19.99
N ARG A 265 0.17 -57.03 20.96
CA ARG A 265 0.51 -55.61 20.81
C ARG A 265 2.02 -55.41 20.67
N TYR A 266 2.40 -54.27 20.11
CA TYR A 266 3.76 -53.74 20.20
C TYR A 266 3.94 -53.09 21.57
N VAL A 267 5.01 -53.47 22.27
CA VAL A 267 5.35 -52.93 23.59
C VAL A 267 6.43 -51.88 23.40
N LEU A 268 6.20 -50.67 23.87
CA LEU A 268 7.21 -49.61 23.93
C LEU A 268 7.59 -49.38 25.39
N ILE A 269 8.86 -49.60 25.74
CA ILE A 269 9.39 -49.43 27.08
C ILE A 269 10.15 -48.11 27.14
N GLY A 270 9.82 -47.21 28.05
CA GLY A 270 10.47 -45.90 28.17
C GLY A 270 10.23 -45.24 29.53
N GLY A 271 10.78 -44.04 29.72
CA GLY A 271 10.55 -43.25 30.93
C GLY A 271 9.30 -42.40 30.86
N ASP A 272 8.52 -42.34 31.96
CA ASP A 272 7.52 -41.29 32.17
C ASP A 272 8.06 -40.30 33.20
N PHE A 273 9.02 -39.48 32.75
CA PHE A 273 9.72 -38.53 33.61
C PHE A 273 9.17 -37.11 33.40
N ALA A 274 8.91 -36.41 34.51
CA ALA A 274 8.38 -35.04 34.48
C ALA A 274 9.37 -34.02 33.89
N ASP A 275 10.68 -34.30 33.95
CA ASP A 275 11.74 -33.33 33.66
C ASP A 275 12.68 -33.74 32.52
N PHE A 276 12.56 -34.96 31.98
CA PHE A 276 13.43 -35.50 30.95
C PHE A 276 12.62 -36.08 29.79
N ASP A 277 13.09 -35.87 28.55
CA ASP A 277 12.52 -36.44 27.33
C ASP A 277 11.03 -36.10 27.06
N GLN A 278 10.68 -34.83 27.29
CA GLN A 278 9.35 -34.29 27.01
C GLN A 278 9.35 -33.33 25.83
N PHE A 279 8.34 -33.49 24.97
CA PHE A 279 8.19 -32.74 23.73
C PHE A 279 6.93 -31.90 23.73
N ASP A 280 7.05 -30.68 23.21
CA ASP A 280 5.89 -29.92 22.79
C ASP A 280 5.38 -30.50 21.46
N THR A 281 4.07 -30.65 21.32
CA THR A 281 3.40 -31.15 20.12
C THR A 281 2.30 -30.16 19.71
N PRO A 282 1.74 -30.28 18.49
CA PRO A 282 0.57 -29.49 18.12
C PRO A 282 -0.60 -29.57 19.11
N LEU A 283 -0.78 -30.71 19.80
CA LEU A 283 -1.83 -30.90 20.80
C LEU A 283 -1.53 -30.17 22.11
N THR A 284 -0.26 -30.13 22.54
CA THR A 284 0.12 -29.47 23.80
C THR A 284 0.06 -27.96 23.64
N ARG A 285 0.54 -27.42 22.52
CA ARG A 285 0.55 -25.97 22.24
C ARG A 285 -0.83 -25.34 22.10
N THR A 286 -1.80 -26.11 21.63
CA THR A 286 -3.19 -25.66 21.49
C THR A 286 -4.01 -25.85 22.78
N GLY A 287 -3.39 -26.35 23.86
CA GLY A 287 -4.05 -26.63 25.12
C GLY A 287 -5.07 -27.77 25.03
N VAL A 288 -4.98 -28.62 24.00
CA VAL A 288 -5.79 -29.83 23.87
C VAL A 288 -5.26 -30.89 24.83
N SER A 289 -3.95 -31.11 24.90
CA SER A 289 -3.34 -32.10 25.81
C SER A 289 -3.55 -31.77 27.29
N ALA A 290 -3.47 -30.49 27.69
CA ALA A 290 -3.68 -30.09 29.09
C ALA A 290 -5.10 -30.39 29.61
N ARG A 291 -6.08 -30.55 28.72
CA ARG A 291 -7.46 -30.96 29.06
C ARG A 291 -7.63 -32.47 29.17
N LEU A 292 -6.64 -33.26 28.73
CA LEU A 292 -6.78 -34.70 28.48
C LEU A 292 -5.77 -35.55 29.26
N ASN A 293 -4.60 -35.02 29.63
CA ASN A 293 -3.52 -35.77 30.30
C ASN A 293 -3.26 -35.28 31.74
N ASP A 294 -4.29 -35.26 32.60
CA ASP A 294 -4.15 -35.08 34.06
C ASP A 294 -3.22 -33.92 34.50
N GLY A 295 -3.28 -32.78 33.78
CA GLY A 295 -2.46 -31.61 34.05
C GLY A 295 -1.02 -31.64 33.49
N GLN A 296 -0.55 -32.73 32.88
CA GLN A 296 0.71 -32.76 32.16
C GLN A 296 0.60 -31.92 30.87
N SER A 297 1.47 -30.91 30.77
CA SER A 297 1.47 -29.96 29.65
C SER A 297 2.29 -30.41 28.44
N ARG A 298 3.01 -31.54 28.52
CA ARG A 298 3.91 -32.05 27.48
C ARG A 298 3.76 -33.56 27.26
N MET A 299 4.20 -34.04 26.11
CA MET A 299 4.14 -35.46 25.73
C MET A 299 5.52 -36.11 25.92
N ILE A 300 5.58 -37.27 26.57
CA ILE A 300 6.83 -38.04 26.75
C ILE A 300 7.30 -38.64 25.41
N GLY A 301 8.61 -38.79 25.21
CA GLY A 301 9.20 -39.26 23.95
C GLY A 301 8.64 -40.61 23.48
N VAL A 302 8.46 -41.56 24.40
CA VAL A 302 7.85 -42.86 24.09
C VAL A 302 6.42 -42.75 23.52
N GLU A 303 5.65 -41.72 23.91
CA GLU A 303 4.31 -41.46 23.37
C GLU A 303 4.36 -40.81 21.98
N VAL A 304 5.41 -40.03 21.68
CA VAL A 304 5.70 -39.55 20.32
C VAL A 304 6.06 -40.73 19.41
N HIS A 305 6.91 -41.65 19.88
CA HIS A 305 7.22 -42.90 19.16
C HIS A 305 5.98 -43.77 18.94
N ALA A 306 5.10 -43.89 19.94
CA ALA A 306 3.82 -44.59 19.80
C ALA A 306 2.91 -43.92 18.76
N SER A 307 2.86 -42.60 18.72
CA SER A 307 2.10 -41.84 17.71
C SER A 307 2.62 -42.10 16.30
N MET A 308 3.95 -42.13 16.12
CA MET A 308 4.60 -42.49 14.85
C MET A 308 4.31 -43.95 14.46
N LEU A 309 4.45 -44.89 15.40
CA LEU A 309 4.15 -46.30 15.16
C LEU A 309 2.69 -46.50 14.77
N ALA A 310 1.75 -45.86 15.49
CA ALA A 310 0.33 -45.96 15.20
C ALA A 310 -0.02 -45.37 13.82
N GLN A 311 0.66 -44.30 13.39
CA GLN A 311 0.53 -43.75 12.04
C GLN A 311 1.03 -44.72 10.96
N LEU A 312 2.15 -45.40 11.21
CA LEU A 312 2.69 -46.43 10.32
C LEU A 312 1.73 -47.63 10.22
N LEU A 313 1.21 -48.11 11.36
CA LEU A 313 0.25 -49.22 11.41
C LEU A 313 -1.11 -48.90 10.75
N ASP A 314 -1.43 -47.61 10.57
CA ASP A 314 -2.61 -47.17 9.81
C ASP A 314 -2.32 -47.04 8.30
N HIS A 315 -1.06 -47.20 7.88
CA HIS A 315 -0.57 -46.82 6.54
C HIS A 315 -0.96 -45.38 6.16
N ALA A 316 -0.98 -44.48 7.16
CA ALA A 316 -1.55 -43.15 7.05
C ALA A 316 -0.50 -42.11 6.59
N LEU A 317 -0.15 -42.17 5.31
CA LEU A 317 0.66 -41.13 4.66
C LEU A 317 -0.21 -39.96 4.20
N PRO A 318 0.12 -38.71 4.59
CA PRO A 318 -0.56 -37.54 4.07
C PRO A 318 -0.20 -37.34 2.60
N ARG A 319 -1.11 -36.72 1.84
CA ARG A 319 -0.84 -36.36 0.45
C ARG A 319 0.16 -35.20 0.43
N VAL A 320 1.29 -35.40 -0.23
CA VAL A 320 2.31 -34.35 -0.39
C VAL A 320 1.76 -33.25 -1.29
N VAL A 321 1.92 -32.01 -0.86
CA VAL A 321 1.54 -30.87 -1.67
C VAL A 321 2.66 -30.55 -2.66
N PRO A 322 2.39 -30.57 -3.97
CA PRO A 322 3.42 -30.33 -4.96
C PRO A 322 4.04 -28.92 -4.80
N PRO A 323 5.37 -28.77 -4.84
CA PRO A 323 6.02 -27.47 -4.61
C PRO A 323 5.55 -26.34 -5.53
N TRP A 324 5.13 -26.65 -6.77
CA TRP A 324 4.62 -25.65 -7.71
C TRP A 324 3.30 -25.01 -7.24
N THR A 325 2.51 -25.70 -6.42
CA THR A 325 1.25 -25.14 -5.89
C THR A 325 1.52 -24.00 -4.91
N LEU A 326 2.64 -24.04 -4.18
CA LEU A 326 3.07 -22.95 -3.31
C LEU A 326 3.42 -21.70 -4.11
N TRP A 327 4.08 -21.88 -5.26
CA TRP A 327 4.34 -20.80 -6.22
C TRP A 327 3.07 -20.24 -6.81
N LEU A 328 2.17 -21.12 -7.28
CA LEU A 328 0.90 -20.69 -7.85
C LEU A 328 0.06 -19.91 -6.82
N GLY A 329 -0.06 -20.41 -5.59
CA GLY A 329 -0.78 -19.74 -4.51
C GLY A 329 -0.19 -18.36 -4.19
N SER A 330 1.14 -18.25 -4.14
CA SER A 330 1.83 -16.98 -3.90
C SER A 330 1.61 -15.97 -5.03
N LEU A 331 1.72 -16.41 -6.28
CA LEU A 331 1.46 -15.56 -7.45
C LEU A 331 -0.01 -15.13 -7.52
N LEU A 332 -0.95 -16.02 -7.18
CA LEU A 332 -2.37 -15.69 -7.10
C LEU A 332 -2.64 -14.67 -5.99
N ALA A 333 -2.05 -14.82 -4.81
CA ALA A 333 -2.20 -13.87 -3.72
C ALA A 333 -1.72 -12.45 -4.13
N ILE A 334 -0.55 -12.36 -4.76
CA ILE A 334 -0.02 -11.08 -5.26
C ILE A 334 -0.90 -10.54 -6.39
N GLY A 335 -1.29 -11.38 -7.34
CA GLY A 335 -2.17 -11.01 -8.44
C GLY A 335 -3.52 -10.47 -7.97
N LEU A 336 -4.10 -11.07 -6.93
CA LEU A 336 -5.32 -10.57 -6.28
C LEU A 336 -5.09 -9.22 -5.59
N GLY A 337 -3.95 -9.03 -4.91
CA GLY A 337 -3.62 -7.74 -4.31
C GLY A 337 -3.47 -6.63 -5.34
N VAL A 338 -2.78 -6.91 -6.45
CA VAL A 338 -2.63 -6.02 -7.60
C VAL A 338 -4.00 -5.71 -8.23
N ALA A 339 -4.82 -6.74 -8.47
CA ALA A 339 -6.13 -6.60 -9.09
C ALA A 339 -7.08 -5.76 -8.21
N THR A 340 -7.11 -6.01 -6.90
CA THR A 340 -7.90 -5.23 -5.94
C THR A 340 -7.43 -3.76 -5.90
N ALA A 341 -6.12 -3.50 -5.95
CA ALA A 341 -5.58 -2.14 -5.96
C ALA A 341 -5.89 -1.37 -7.27
N ALA A 342 -5.94 -2.07 -8.41
CA ALA A 342 -6.21 -1.49 -9.71
C ALA A 342 -7.72 -1.39 -10.05
N ALA A 343 -8.58 -2.06 -9.28
CA ALA A 343 -10.01 -2.13 -9.56
C ALA A 343 -10.72 -0.78 -9.33
N GLN A 344 -11.48 -0.33 -10.35
CA GLN A 344 -12.35 0.84 -10.27
C GLN A 344 -13.77 0.38 -9.89
N ALA A 345 -13.96 0.00 -8.63
CA ALA A 345 -15.23 -0.48 -8.09
C ALA A 345 -15.72 0.38 -6.92
N ARG A 346 -16.99 0.22 -6.53
CA ARG A 346 -17.53 0.93 -5.37
C ARG A 346 -16.84 0.43 -4.09
N PRO A 347 -16.63 1.27 -3.06
CA PRO A 347 -15.89 0.88 -1.85
C PRO A 347 -16.41 -0.39 -1.17
N TRP A 348 -17.73 -0.58 -1.14
CA TRP A 348 -18.34 -1.78 -0.56
C TRP A 348 -18.05 -3.06 -1.36
N GLN A 349 -17.94 -2.98 -2.69
CA GLN A 349 -17.58 -4.13 -3.54
C GLN A 349 -16.13 -4.54 -3.30
N LEU A 350 -15.23 -3.56 -3.16
CA LEU A 350 -13.84 -3.81 -2.79
C LEU A 350 -13.73 -4.42 -1.40
N ALA A 351 -14.49 -3.91 -0.42
CA ALA A 351 -14.51 -4.47 0.92
C ALA A 351 -14.95 -5.94 0.93
N LEU A 352 -16.02 -6.28 0.20
CA LEU A 352 -16.46 -7.68 0.05
C LEU A 352 -15.41 -8.55 -0.65
N ALA A 353 -14.74 -8.05 -1.69
CA ALA A 353 -13.68 -8.78 -2.37
C ALA A 353 -12.48 -9.05 -1.45
N VAL A 354 -12.06 -8.06 -0.65
CA VAL A 354 -10.99 -8.21 0.34
C VAL A 354 -11.38 -9.24 1.40
N LEU A 355 -12.60 -9.16 1.95
CA LEU A 355 -13.09 -10.14 2.92
C LEU A 355 -13.11 -11.56 2.35
N ALA A 356 -13.57 -11.73 1.11
CA ALA A 356 -13.56 -13.02 0.42
C ALA A 356 -12.12 -13.56 0.23
N GLN A 357 -11.18 -12.70 -0.17
CA GLN A 357 -9.77 -13.07 -0.35
C GLN A 357 -9.12 -13.48 0.98
N LEU A 358 -9.32 -12.72 2.04
CA LEU A 358 -8.83 -13.04 3.38
C LEU A 358 -9.45 -14.35 3.92
N ALA A 359 -10.74 -14.57 3.67
CA ALA A 359 -11.40 -15.82 4.01
C ALA A 359 -10.79 -17.02 3.29
N ILE A 360 -10.40 -16.88 2.02
CA ILE A 360 -9.69 -17.94 1.27
C ILE A 360 -8.34 -18.25 1.91
N PHE A 361 -7.56 -17.23 2.28
CA PHE A 361 -6.25 -17.44 2.92
C PHE A 361 -6.38 -18.07 4.31
N ALA A 362 -7.42 -17.74 5.06
CA ALA A 362 -7.68 -18.30 6.39
C ALA A 362 -8.24 -19.72 6.34
N VAL A 363 -9.21 -19.99 5.45
CA VAL A 363 -9.97 -21.26 5.40
C VAL A 363 -9.33 -22.29 4.47
N GLY A 364 -8.68 -21.87 3.40
CA GLY A 364 -8.05 -22.75 2.41
C GLY A 364 -7.11 -23.80 3.02
N PRO A 365 -6.18 -23.42 3.92
CA PRO A 365 -5.31 -24.37 4.61
C PRO A 365 -6.09 -25.40 5.46
N PHE A 366 -7.19 -25.00 6.09
CA PHE A 366 -8.04 -25.93 6.87
C PHE A 366 -8.76 -26.93 5.95
N LEU A 367 -9.21 -26.49 4.78
CA LEU A 367 -9.82 -27.38 3.79
C LEU A 367 -8.79 -28.37 3.22
N ALA A 368 -7.56 -27.93 2.98
CA ALA A 368 -6.47 -28.80 2.54
C ALA A 368 -6.11 -29.86 3.61
N GLU A 369 -6.01 -29.45 4.88
CA GLU A 369 -5.76 -30.34 6.01
C GLU A 369 -6.87 -31.40 6.12
N ARG A 370 -8.14 -30.98 6.08
CA ARG A 370 -9.31 -31.87 6.09
C ARG A 370 -9.33 -32.84 4.92
N ALA A 371 -8.81 -32.43 3.75
CA ALA A 371 -8.69 -33.28 2.56
C ALA A 371 -7.50 -34.27 2.63
N GLY A 372 -6.73 -34.26 3.73
CA GLY A 372 -5.63 -35.19 3.97
C GLY A 372 -4.29 -34.78 3.36
N PHE A 373 -4.15 -33.52 2.94
CA PHE A 373 -2.86 -32.99 2.50
C PHE A 373 -1.96 -32.64 3.68
N ASP A 374 -0.65 -32.82 3.52
CA ASP A 374 0.34 -32.32 4.48
C ASP A 374 0.43 -30.79 4.36
N THR A 375 -0.14 -30.08 5.34
CA THR A 375 -0.10 -28.60 5.37
C THR A 375 1.08 -28.05 6.17
N LEU A 376 1.99 -28.90 6.65
CA LEU A 376 3.25 -28.44 7.25
C LEU A 376 4.07 -27.74 6.16
N GLY A 377 4.41 -26.47 6.37
CA GLY A 377 5.08 -25.64 5.35
C GLY A 377 4.13 -24.84 4.43
N PHE A 378 2.81 -24.87 4.63
CA PHE A 378 1.89 -24.00 3.88
C PHE A 378 2.07 -22.53 4.26
N PRO A 379 2.37 -21.61 3.31
CA PRO A 379 2.64 -20.22 3.62
C PRO A 379 1.35 -19.37 3.67
N ALA A 380 0.40 -19.75 4.53
CA ALA A 380 -0.92 -19.13 4.58
C ALA A 380 -0.87 -17.67 5.07
N VAL A 381 -0.09 -17.42 6.14
CA VAL A 381 0.16 -16.06 6.64
C VAL A 381 0.99 -15.27 5.62
N GLY A 382 1.96 -15.94 4.99
CA GLY A 382 2.76 -15.40 3.89
C GLY A 382 1.92 -14.87 2.75
N TRP A 383 0.90 -15.60 2.31
CA TRP A 383 -0.01 -15.16 1.25
C TRP A 383 -0.78 -13.89 1.63
N ALA A 384 -1.29 -13.80 2.86
CA ALA A 384 -2.00 -12.60 3.32
C ALA A 384 -1.08 -11.37 3.40
N VAL A 385 0.15 -11.55 3.91
CA VAL A 385 1.14 -10.47 4.00
C VAL A 385 1.64 -10.05 2.61
N GLY A 386 1.97 -11.01 1.74
CA GLY A 386 2.36 -10.73 0.37
C GLY A 386 1.26 -10.01 -0.42
N TRP A 387 0.01 -10.43 -0.24
CA TRP A 387 -1.16 -9.72 -0.77
C TRP A 387 -1.21 -8.26 -0.30
N LEU A 388 -1.01 -8.01 1.00
CA LEU A 388 -1.06 -6.67 1.59
C LEU A 388 0.07 -5.78 1.06
N VAL A 389 1.30 -6.31 0.97
CA VAL A 389 2.45 -5.59 0.40
C VAL A 389 2.19 -5.26 -1.07
N ALA A 390 1.67 -6.21 -1.85
CA ALA A 390 1.33 -5.97 -3.26
C ALA A 390 0.23 -4.90 -3.42
N TYR A 391 -0.85 -5.01 -2.64
CA TYR A 391 -1.95 -4.05 -2.64
C TYR A 391 -1.47 -2.63 -2.30
N THR A 392 -0.67 -2.49 -1.25
CA THR A 392 -0.14 -1.19 -0.80
C THR A 392 0.83 -0.58 -1.80
N ALA A 393 1.74 -1.39 -2.37
CA ALA A 393 2.72 -0.96 -3.38
C ALA A 393 2.03 -0.43 -4.65
N ILE A 394 1.07 -1.18 -5.20
CA ILE A 394 0.34 -0.78 -6.39
C ILE A 394 -0.55 0.44 -6.11
N SER A 395 -1.24 0.46 -4.97
CA SER A 395 -2.07 1.61 -4.59
C SER A 395 -1.26 2.90 -4.46
N ALA A 396 -0.05 2.81 -3.88
CA ALA A 396 0.86 3.95 -3.78
C ALA A 396 1.35 4.42 -5.16
N ALA A 397 1.72 3.48 -6.04
CA ALA A 397 2.14 3.80 -7.40
C ALA A 397 1.01 4.49 -8.19
N LEU A 398 -0.21 3.96 -8.14
CA LEU A 398 -1.38 4.55 -8.81
C LEU A 398 -1.71 5.95 -8.27
N ARG A 399 -1.65 6.16 -6.96
CA ARG A 399 -1.83 7.50 -6.37
C ARG A 399 -0.75 8.48 -6.84
N ALA A 400 0.50 8.05 -6.93
CA ALA A 400 1.59 8.89 -7.39
C ALA A 400 1.43 9.29 -8.87
N ILE A 401 0.95 8.38 -9.73
CA ILE A 401 0.61 8.67 -11.13
C ILE A 401 -0.48 9.73 -11.21
N ASN A 402 -1.59 9.51 -10.50
CA ASN A 402 -2.73 10.41 -10.51
C ASN A 402 -2.37 11.80 -9.98
N ALA A 403 -1.47 11.88 -8.99
CA ALA A 403 -0.95 13.14 -8.48
C ALA A 403 -0.10 13.87 -9.53
N ALA A 404 0.83 13.17 -10.18
CA ALA A 404 1.69 13.76 -11.22
C ALA A 404 0.87 14.26 -12.44
N GLN A 405 -0.16 13.51 -12.85
CA GLN A 405 -1.07 13.94 -13.92
C GLN A 405 -1.84 15.20 -13.53
N ARG A 406 -2.30 15.32 -12.29
CA ARG A 406 -2.97 16.53 -11.79
C ARG A 406 -2.03 17.72 -11.74
N GLU A 407 -0.80 17.54 -11.27
CA GLU A 407 0.21 18.61 -11.23
C GLU A 407 0.57 19.09 -12.65
N PHE A 408 0.76 18.17 -13.59
CA PHE A 408 0.97 18.52 -15.00
C PHE A 408 -0.22 19.29 -15.58
N ALA A 409 -1.45 18.83 -15.32
CA ALA A 409 -2.65 19.53 -15.76
C ALA A 409 -2.79 20.92 -15.13
N GLN A 410 -2.43 21.08 -13.84
CA GLN A 410 -2.39 22.38 -13.16
C GLN A 410 -1.36 23.31 -13.78
N GLY A 411 -0.14 22.81 -14.06
CA GLY A 411 0.92 23.60 -14.69
C GLY A 411 0.58 24.02 -16.13
N ALA A 412 -0.10 23.16 -16.89
CA ALA A 412 -0.55 23.47 -18.24
C ALA A 412 -1.65 24.54 -18.25
N LEU A 413 -2.64 24.44 -17.35
CA LEU A 413 -3.70 25.43 -17.17
C LEU A 413 -3.17 26.75 -16.59
N GLY A 414 -2.16 26.68 -15.72
CA GLY A 414 -1.55 27.84 -15.05
C GLY A 414 -0.86 28.84 -15.98
N LYS A 415 -0.65 28.48 -17.26
CA LYS A 415 -0.16 29.40 -18.29
C LYS A 415 -1.22 30.40 -18.74
N TYR A 416 -2.50 30.10 -18.52
CA TYR A 416 -3.63 30.90 -19.01
C TYR A 416 -4.62 31.29 -17.91
N LEU A 417 -4.55 30.63 -16.75
CA LEU A 417 -5.47 30.82 -15.64
C LEU A 417 -4.71 30.96 -14.32
N PRO A 418 -5.20 31.78 -13.37
CA PRO A 418 -4.68 31.78 -12.01
C PRO A 418 -4.69 30.39 -11.38
N ARG A 419 -3.70 30.08 -10.52
CA ARG A 419 -3.56 28.74 -9.88
C ARG A 419 -4.82 28.28 -9.15
N SER A 420 -5.53 29.20 -8.49
CA SER A 420 -6.79 28.92 -7.80
C SER A 420 -7.89 28.48 -8.76
N VAL A 421 -7.98 29.12 -9.93
CA VAL A 421 -8.94 28.80 -10.98
C VAL A 421 -8.61 27.46 -11.64
N ALA A 422 -7.34 27.21 -11.97
CA ALA A 422 -6.88 25.93 -12.52
C ALA A 422 -7.14 24.75 -11.57
N ALA A 423 -6.90 24.94 -10.26
CA ALA A 423 -7.16 23.94 -9.24
C ALA A 423 -8.66 23.62 -9.10
N GLU A 424 -9.51 24.64 -9.14
CA GLU A 424 -10.97 24.50 -9.06
C GLU A 424 -11.53 23.78 -10.30
N ILE A 425 -11.01 24.11 -11.49
CA ILE A 425 -11.35 23.43 -12.75
C ILE A 425 -11.04 21.93 -12.70
N LEU A 426 -9.88 21.56 -12.16
CA LEU A 426 -9.49 20.14 -12.06
C LEU A 426 -10.27 19.39 -10.98
N ARG A 427 -10.80 20.09 -9.98
CA ARG A 427 -11.73 19.51 -8.99
C ARG A 427 -13.12 19.31 -9.58
N ASN A 428 -13.59 20.28 -10.37
CA ASN A 428 -14.95 20.30 -10.91
C ASN A 428 -14.95 20.54 -12.44
N PRO A 429 -14.57 19.53 -13.25
CA PRO A 429 -14.50 19.68 -14.72
C PRO A 429 -15.84 20.05 -15.37
N GLU A 430 -16.95 19.71 -14.72
CA GLU A 430 -18.30 19.98 -15.22
C GLU A 430 -18.66 21.48 -15.26
N ARG A 431 -17.93 22.34 -14.51
CA ARG A 431 -18.09 23.80 -14.58
C ARG A 431 -17.60 24.41 -15.90
N LEU A 432 -16.87 23.67 -16.72
CA LEU A 432 -16.36 24.07 -18.04
C LEU A 432 -17.21 23.58 -19.22
N ARG A 433 -18.47 23.21 -19.00
CA ARG A 433 -19.36 22.73 -20.07
C ARG A 433 -19.40 23.72 -21.25
N LEU A 434 -19.54 23.17 -22.46
CA LEU A 434 -19.57 23.85 -23.78
C LEU A 434 -20.78 24.79 -24.00
N HIS A 435 -21.36 25.35 -22.96
CA HIS A 435 -22.48 26.27 -23.05
C HIS A 435 -22.00 27.65 -22.59
N GLY A 436 -22.20 28.67 -23.43
CA GLY A 436 -21.97 30.05 -23.02
C GLY A 436 -22.99 30.47 -21.97
N GLU A 437 -22.53 31.06 -20.87
CA GLU A 437 -23.36 31.64 -19.82
C GLU A 437 -23.33 33.16 -19.96
N LYS A 438 -24.50 33.82 -19.89
CA LYS A 438 -24.56 35.28 -19.77
C LYS A 438 -24.13 35.68 -18.35
N ARG A 439 -23.09 36.48 -18.24
CA ARG A 439 -22.51 36.91 -16.98
C ARG A 439 -22.03 38.35 -17.06
N ALA A 440 -22.23 39.11 -16.00
CA ALA A 440 -21.62 40.41 -15.86
C ALA A 440 -20.16 40.25 -15.40
N ILE A 441 -19.23 40.83 -16.16
CA ILE A 441 -17.79 40.70 -15.96
C ILE A 441 -17.11 42.07 -16.13
N PHE A 442 -15.92 42.21 -15.57
CA PHE A 442 -15.02 43.32 -15.91
C PHE A 442 -14.15 42.89 -17.08
N CYS A 443 -14.19 43.65 -18.17
CA CYS A 443 -13.40 43.40 -19.37
C CYS A 443 -12.27 44.43 -19.45
N LEU A 444 -11.07 43.97 -19.81
CA LEU A 444 -9.89 44.80 -19.98
C LEU A 444 -9.24 44.56 -21.34
N PHE A 445 -8.91 45.66 -22.00
CA PHE A 445 -8.08 45.67 -23.21
C PHE A 445 -6.90 46.59 -22.97
N SER A 446 -5.72 46.19 -23.47
CA SER A 446 -4.54 47.03 -23.52
C SER A 446 -4.01 47.13 -24.94
N ASP A 447 -3.20 48.14 -25.23
CA ASP A 447 -2.53 48.35 -26.52
C ASP A 447 -1.24 49.14 -26.29
N LEU A 448 -0.23 48.96 -27.14
CA LEU A 448 1.01 49.71 -27.07
C LEU A 448 1.02 50.82 -28.14
N GLU A 449 1.07 52.07 -27.69
CA GLU A 449 1.04 53.21 -28.59
C GLU A 449 2.16 53.14 -29.65
N GLY A 450 1.77 53.18 -30.93
CA GLY A 450 2.72 53.26 -32.03
C GLY A 450 3.46 51.94 -32.31
N PHE A 451 3.02 50.80 -31.77
CA PHE A 451 3.66 49.50 -32.00
C PHE A 451 3.84 49.17 -33.49
N THR A 452 2.84 49.45 -34.34
CA THR A 452 2.95 49.25 -35.79
C THR A 452 4.09 50.06 -36.42
N LYS A 453 4.38 51.26 -35.92
CA LYS A 453 5.54 52.03 -36.40
C LYS A 453 6.85 51.42 -35.93
N LEU A 454 6.86 50.87 -34.71
CA LEU A 454 8.01 50.19 -34.13
C LEU A 454 8.39 48.94 -34.94
N THR A 455 7.41 48.15 -35.40
CA THR A 455 7.66 46.94 -36.20
C THR A 455 8.30 47.22 -37.57
N HIS A 456 8.13 48.43 -38.11
CA HIS A 456 8.80 48.86 -39.34
C HIS A 456 10.23 49.39 -39.12
N ALA A 457 10.56 49.77 -37.88
CA ALA A 457 11.82 50.44 -37.55
C ALA A 457 12.88 49.52 -36.91
N VAL A 458 12.50 48.30 -36.54
CA VAL A 458 13.33 47.37 -35.75
C VAL A 458 13.33 46.00 -36.42
N GLU A 459 14.48 45.30 -36.36
CA GLU A 459 14.65 43.94 -36.89
C GLU A 459 13.64 42.94 -36.29
N ALA A 460 13.19 41.99 -37.12
CA ALA A 460 12.10 41.07 -36.77
C ALA A 460 12.38 40.22 -35.51
N GLU A 461 13.62 39.77 -35.31
CA GLU A 461 14.02 39.00 -34.12
C GLU A 461 13.95 39.84 -32.84
N MET A 462 14.39 41.09 -32.91
CA MET A 462 14.32 42.03 -31.80
C MET A 462 12.87 42.40 -31.48
N ILE A 463 12.03 42.62 -32.49
CA ILE A 463 10.59 42.85 -32.30
C ILE A 463 9.90 41.67 -31.62
N ALA A 464 10.18 40.44 -32.04
CA ALA A 464 9.60 39.25 -31.42
C ALA A 464 10.01 39.13 -29.94
N ARG A 465 11.28 39.44 -29.63
CA ARG A 465 11.77 39.44 -28.25
C ARG A 465 11.11 40.52 -27.38
N LEU A 466 11.01 41.74 -27.90
CA LEU A 466 10.37 42.87 -27.21
C LEU A 466 8.88 42.62 -26.98
N LEU A 467 8.18 42.10 -27.99
CA LEU A 467 6.75 41.77 -27.88
C LEU A 467 6.52 40.67 -26.84
N ASN A 468 7.31 39.59 -26.85
CA ASN A 468 7.16 38.52 -25.86
C ASN A 468 7.44 39.04 -24.44
N GLU A 469 8.50 39.81 -24.23
CA GLU A 469 8.80 40.38 -22.90
C GLU A 469 7.67 41.31 -22.42
N TYR A 470 7.14 42.15 -23.30
CA TYR A 470 6.03 43.05 -22.99
C TYR A 470 4.74 42.30 -22.64
N LEU A 471 4.34 41.33 -23.48
CA LEU A 471 3.15 40.51 -23.24
C LEU A 471 3.30 39.67 -21.97
N ASP A 472 4.50 39.14 -21.67
CA ASP A 472 4.78 38.38 -20.45
C ASP A 472 4.62 39.25 -19.20
N LYS A 473 5.16 40.48 -19.20
CA LYS A 473 5.01 41.43 -18.08
C LYS A 473 3.56 41.78 -17.81
N LEU A 474 2.81 42.12 -18.87
CA LEU A 474 1.39 42.46 -18.74
C LEU A 474 0.54 41.25 -18.32
N SER A 475 0.85 40.07 -18.85
CA SER A 475 0.18 38.82 -18.46
C SER A 475 0.39 38.49 -16.99
N ALA A 476 1.61 38.69 -16.46
CA ALA A 476 1.89 38.52 -15.04
C ALA A 476 1.03 39.45 -14.18
N VAL A 477 0.92 40.74 -14.56
CA VAL A 477 0.07 41.70 -13.84
C VAL A 477 -1.39 41.24 -13.79
N VAL A 478 -1.96 40.80 -14.91
CA VAL A 478 -3.34 40.28 -14.97
C VAL A 478 -3.51 39.09 -14.01
N LEU A 479 -2.61 38.12 -14.06
CA LEU A 479 -2.69 36.91 -13.24
C LEU A 479 -2.49 37.18 -11.74
N ASP A 480 -1.58 38.09 -11.38
CA ASP A 480 -1.31 38.49 -9.99
C ASP A 480 -2.51 39.22 -9.35
N HIS A 481 -3.31 39.91 -10.18
CA HIS A 481 -4.57 40.53 -9.78
C HIS A 481 -5.78 39.60 -9.96
N GLY A 482 -5.57 38.30 -10.17
CA GLY A 482 -6.63 37.30 -10.23
C GLY A 482 -7.51 37.33 -11.48
N GLY A 483 -7.04 37.98 -12.55
CA GLY A 483 -7.72 38.04 -13.84
C GLY A 483 -7.53 36.78 -14.67
N THR A 484 -8.47 36.55 -15.59
CA THR A 484 -8.39 35.49 -16.60
C THR A 484 -7.89 36.08 -17.92
N LEU A 485 -6.79 35.54 -18.47
CA LEU A 485 -6.28 35.93 -19.78
C LEU A 485 -7.16 35.29 -20.88
N ASP A 486 -7.67 36.13 -21.78
CA ASP A 486 -8.51 35.68 -22.90
C ASP A 486 -7.68 35.35 -24.14
N LYS A 487 -6.99 36.37 -24.69
CA LYS A 487 -6.16 36.25 -25.88
C LYS A 487 -5.20 37.44 -26.01
N PHE A 488 -4.22 37.27 -26.89
CA PHE A 488 -3.42 38.37 -27.43
C PHE A 488 -3.95 38.78 -28.80
N VAL A 489 -4.03 40.10 -29.05
CA VAL A 489 -4.41 40.66 -30.35
C VAL A 489 -3.30 41.61 -30.81
N GLY A 490 -2.30 41.07 -31.51
CA GLY A 490 -1.07 41.83 -31.80
C GLY A 490 -0.29 42.11 -30.52
N ASP A 491 -0.13 43.37 -30.18
CA ASP A 491 0.47 43.88 -28.94
C ASP A 491 -0.54 44.10 -27.78
N ALA A 492 -1.82 43.81 -28.02
CA ALA A 492 -2.86 43.93 -27.02
C ALA A 492 -2.97 42.69 -26.12
N VAL A 493 -3.06 42.91 -24.80
CA VAL A 493 -3.53 41.91 -23.83
C VAL A 493 -5.01 42.10 -23.55
N VAL A 494 -5.78 41.02 -23.71
CA VAL A 494 -7.23 40.97 -23.41
C VAL A 494 -7.45 40.08 -22.20
N ALA A 495 -8.17 40.59 -21.20
CA ALA A 495 -8.43 39.89 -19.96
C ALA A 495 -9.82 40.21 -19.39
N PHE A 496 -10.29 39.38 -18.46
CA PHE A 496 -11.52 39.64 -17.73
C PHE A 496 -11.52 39.11 -16.28
N TRP A 497 -12.38 39.70 -15.45
CA TRP A 497 -12.66 39.28 -14.06
C TRP A 497 -14.15 38.98 -13.89
N GLY A 498 -14.49 38.09 -12.97
CA GLY A 498 -15.87 37.61 -12.78
C GLY A 498 -16.16 36.27 -13.42
N ALA A 499 -15.23 35.70 -14.20
CA ALA A 499 -15.36 34.37 -14.79
C ALA A 499 -13.99 33.65 -14.90
N PRO A 500 -13.94 32.30 -14.78
CA PRO A 500 -15.04 31.39 -14.48
C PRO A 500 -15.55 31.48 -13.03
N ILE A 501 -14.75 32.06 -12.13
CA ILE A 501 -15.08 32.30 -10.72
C ILE A 501 -15.20 33.81 -10.53
N ALA A 502 -16.28 34.25 -9.88
CA ALA A 502 -16.45 35.64 -9.48
C ALA A 502 -16.10 35.82 -8.01
N TYR A 503 -15.55 36.97 -7.68
CA TYR A 503 -15.21 37.39 -6.33
C TYR A 503 -15.82 38.78 -6.05
N PRO A 504 -16.18 39.09 -4.79
CA PRO A 504 -16.76 40.38 -4.45
C PRO A 504 -15.88 41.59 -4.80
N ASP A 505 -14.56 41.40 -4.83
CA ASP A 505 -13.53 42.42 -5.09
C ASP A 505 -13.05 42.46 -6.56
N ASP A 506 -13.74 41.79 -7.49
CA ASP A 506 -13.36 41.75 -8.91
C ASP A 506 -13.19 43.14 -9.53
N GLY A 507 -14.01 44.12 -9.14
CA GLY A 507 -13.90 45.48 -9.63
C GLY A 507 -12.65 46.20 -9.15
N GLU A 508 -12.32 46.06 -7.86
CA GLU A 508 -11.09 46.61 -7.27
C GLU A 508 -9.87 46.03 -7.98
N ARG A 509 -9.86 44.71 -8.19
CA ARG A 509 -8.74 44.00 -8.81
C ARG A 509 -8.58 44.34 -10.29
N ALA A 510 -9.67 44.44 -11.05
CA ALA A 510 -9.62 44.80 -12.47
C ALA A 510 -9.06 46.22 -12.67
N VAL A 511 -9.48 47.19 -11.85
CA VAL A 511 -8.96 48.57 -11.95
C VAL A 511 -7.51 48.67 -11.47
N LYS A 512 -7.14 48.00 -10.36
CA LYS A 512 -5.74 47.94 -9.92
C LYS A 512 -4.85 47.27 -10.97
N ALA A 513 -5.32 46.22 -11.62
CA ALA A 513 -4.61 45.58 -12.72
C ALA A 513 -4.37 46.56 -13.87
N ALA A 514 -5.37 47.35 -14.26
CA ALA A 514 -5.23 48.35 -15.33
C ALA A 514 -4.17 49.42 -14.99
N ILE A 515 -4.17 49.93 -13.77
CA ILE A 515 -3.17 50.89 -13.28
C ILE A 515 -1.77 50.23 -13.27
N ALA A 516 -1.67 49.00 -12.75
CA ALA A 516 -0.42 48.25 -12.69
C ALA A 516 0.11 47.89 -14.10
N MET A 517 -0.75 47.60 -15.06
CA MET A 517 -0.39 47.35 -16.46
C MET A 517 0.21 48.59 -17.11
N TYR A 518 -0.35 49.77 -16.86
CA TYR A 518 0.25 51.03 -17.29
C TYR A 518 1.65 51.23 -16.69
N HIS A 519 1.82 51.02 -15.38
CA HIS A 519 3.14 51.15 -14.74
C HIS A 519 4.16 50.12 -15.25
N ALA A 520 3.75 48.87 -15.47
CA ALA A 520 4.60 47.83 -16.05
C ALA A 520 5.02 48.17 -17.48
N GLY A 521 4.11 48.76 -18.26
CA GLY A 521 4.40 49.31 -19.58
C GLY A 521 5.40 50.46 -19.55
N GLU A 522 5.25 51.40 -18.61
CA GLU A 522 6.21 52.48 -18.41
C GLU A 522 7.59 51.98 -17.98
N GLU A 523 7.66 50.97 -17.14
CA GLU A 523 8.91 50.32 -16.76
C GLU A 523 9.56 49.65 -17.98
N PHE A 524 8.79 48.90 -18.77
CA PHE A 524 9.27 48.28 -20.01
C PHE A 524 9.82 49.33 -20.99
N ARG A 525 9.11 50.44 -21.16
CA ARG A 525 9.50 51.57 -22.01
C ARG A 525 10.82 52.20 -21.56
N ARG A 526 11.03 52.38 -20.25
CA ARG A 526 12.26 52.96 -19.68
C ARG A 526 13.47 52.03 -19.81
N ASN A 527 13.23 50.73 -19.76
CA ASN A 527 14.26 49.68 -19.81
C ASN A 527 14.49 49.16 -21.24
N ALA A 528 14.04 49.87 -22.27
CA ALA A 528 14.23 49.47 -23.66
C ALA A 528 15.73 49.28 -23.99
N PRO A 529 16.12 48.20 -24.68
CA PRO A 529 17.51 47.96 -25.06
C PRO A 529 18.13 49.10 -25.89
N PRO A 530 19.46 49.32 -25.79
CA PRO A 530 20.16 50.28 -26.65
C PRO A 530 19.91 49.99 -28.14
N GLY A 531 19.59 51.02 -28.91
CA GLY A 531 19.31 50.91 -30.35
C GLY A 531 17.84 50.72 -30.72
N VAL A 532 16.93 50.60 -29.72
CA VAL A 532 15.48 50.58 -29.95
C VAL A 532 14.94 52.01 -29.94
N PRO A 533 14.12 52.42 -30.93
CA PRO A 533 13.43 53.72 -30.90
C PRO A 533 12.55 53.87 -29.66
N PRO A 534 12.24 55.10 -29.21
CA PRO A 534 11.35 55.31 -28.08
C PRO A 534 10.02 54.55 -28.24
N ILE A 535 9.75 53.66 -27.30
CA ILE A 535 8.51 52.88 -27.25
C ILE A 535 7.38 53.80 -26.74
N GLY A 536 6.16 53.65 -27.27
CA GLY A 536 5.00 54.43 -26.82
C GLY A 536 4.45 54.00 -25.46
N ARG A 537 3.41 54.71 -24.99
CA ARG A 537 2.74 54.40 -23.71
C ARG A 537 1.80 53.21 -23.86
N THR A 538 1.68 52.39 -22.81
CA THR A 538 0.63 51.39 -22.72
C THR A 538 -0.69 52.08 -22.41
N ARG A 539 -1.71 51.82 -23.21
CA ARG A 539 -3.07 52.29 -22.98
C ARG A 539 -3.94 51.14 -22.51
N VAL A 540 -4.85 51.42 -21.59
CA VAL A 540 -5.74 50.40 -21.01
C VAL A 540 -7.18 50.90 -20.95
N GLY A 541 -8.13 50.07 -21.35
CA GLY A 541 -9.56 50.31 -21.24
C GLY A 541 -10.23 49.26 -20.38
N VAL A 542 -11.05 49.68 -19.41
CA VAL A 542 -11.80 48.79 -18.51
C VAL A 542 -13.29 49.11 -18.57
N HIS A 543 -14.13 48.09 -18.72
CA HIS A 543 -15.58 48.23 -18.69
C HIS A 543 -16.21 47.12 -17.87
N TYR A 544 -17.34 47.42 -17.22
CA TYR A 544 -18.16 46.41 -16.56
C TYR A 544 -19.50 46.28 -17.27
N GLY A 545 -19.85 45.06 -17.69
CA GLY A 545 -21.11 44.81 -18.38
C GLY A 545 -21.37 43.33 -18.62
N GLU A 546 -22.54 43.02 -19.19
CA GLU A 546 -22.91 41.65 -19.56
C GLU A 546 -22.13 41.15 -20.79
N ALA A 547 -21.56 39.96 -20.67
CA ALA A 547 -20.96 39.21 -21.76
C ALA A 547 -21.41 37.74 -21.70
N ILE A 548 -21.33 37.05 -22.83
CA ILE A 548 -21.48 35.60 -22.87
C ILE A 548 -20.09 35.01 -22.69
N VAL A 549 -19.85 34.34 -21.56
CA VAL A 549 -18.57 33.69 -21.26
C VAL A 549 -18.72 32.19 -21.42
N GLY A 550 -17.77 31.55 -22.08
CA GLY A 550 -17.82 30.11 -22.27
C GLY A 550 -16.75 29.61 -23.21
N ASN A 551 -16.83 28.31 -23.48
CA ASN A 551 -16.01 27.62 -24.46
C ASN A 551 -16.64 27.78 -25.85
N PHE A 552 -15.97 28.52 -26.74
CA PHE A 552 -16.40 28.76 -28.12
C PHE A 552 -15.42 28.11 -29.10
N GLY A 553 -15.93 27.43 -30.14
CA GLY A 553 -15.11 26.71 -31.13
C GLY A 553 -15.76 25.41 -31.63
N GLY A 554 -15.00 24.57 -32.35
CA GLY A 554 -15.40 23.26 -32.86
C GLY A 554 -14.47 22.13 -32.40
N ASP A 555 -14.73 20.88 -32.82
CA ASP A 555 -14.11 19.64 -32.31
C ASP A 555 -12.56 19.62 -32.22
N GLY A 556 -11.86 20.47 -32.99
CA GLY A 556 -10.39 20.55 -32.99
C GLY A 556 -9.78 21.76 -32.26
N ARG A 557 -10.54 22.81 -31.93
CA ARG A 557 -10.04 24.03 -31.30
C ARG A 557 -11.15 24.74 -30.53
N ILE A 558 -11.06 24.67 -29.21
CA ILE A 558 -11.98 25.32 -28.27
C ILE A 558 -11.21 26.41 -27.53
N GLN A 559 -11.78 27.62 -27.45
CA GLN A 559 -11.22 28.73 -26.69
C GLN A 559 -12.24 29.17 -25.64
N TYR A 560 -11.81 29.22 -24.37
CA TYR A 560 -12.58 29.87 -23.33
C TYR A 560 -12.42 31.38 -23.49
N THR A 561 -13.50 32.10 -23.83
CA THR A 561 -13.47 33.54 -24.13
C THR A 561 -14.76 34.20 -23.70
N ALA A 562 -14.77 35.53 -23.65
CA ALA A 562 -15.97 36.33 -23.44
C ALA A 562 -16.36 37.03 -24.75
N LEU A 563 -17.65 37.01 -25.08
CA LEU A 563 -18.21 37.64 -26.27
C LEU A 563 -19.35 38.58 -25.89
N GLY A 564 -19.41 39.78 -26.46
CA GLY A 564 -20.53 40.69 -26.25
C GLY A 564 -20.13 42.17 -26.24
N ASP A 565 -21.13 43.02 -26.00
CA ASP A 565 -20.96 44.47 -25.97
C ASP A 565 -19.94 44.92 -24.92
N ALA A 566 -19.84 44.21 -23.78
CA ALA A 566 -18.90 44.58 -22.73
C ALA A 566 -17.43 44.49 -23.16
N MET A 567 -17.06 43.43 -23.90
CA MET A 567 -15.71 43.26 -24.47
C MET A 567 -15.41 44.33 -25.52
N ASN A 568 -16.36 44.59 -26.42
CA ASN A 568 -16.20 45.62 -27.45
C ASN A 568 -16.08 47.02 -26.84
N THR A 569 -16.78 47.29 -25.74
CA THR A 569 -16.74 48.57 -25.05
C THR A 569 -15.40 48.78 -24.36
N ALA A 570 -14.85 47.77 -23.67
CA ALA A 570 -13.50 47.85 -23.12
C ALA A 570 -12.43 48.11 -24.19
N ALA A 571 -12.52 47.43 -25.34
CA ALA A 571 -11.62 47.70 -26.48
C ALA A 571 -11.74 49.13 -27.00
N ARG A 572 -12.96 49.66 -27.09
CA ARG A 572 -13.19 51.05 -27.53
C ARG A 572 -12.71 52.08 -26.51
N LEU A 573 -12.81 51.77 -25.21
CA LEU A 573 -12.26 52.61 -24.15
C LEU A 573 -10.73 52.64 -24.18
N GLU A 574 -10.07 51.51 -24.46
CA GLU A 574 -8.63 51.50 -24.71
C GLU A 574 -8.32 52.50 -25.84
N SER A 575 -8.98 52.38 -26.98
CA SER A 575 -8.65 53.20 -28.14
C SER A 575 -9.00 54.68 -27.95
N ALA A 576 -10.00 54.98 -27.11
CA ALA A 576 -10.38 56.34 -26.72
C ALA A 576 -9.28 57.07 -25.93
N ASN A 577 -8.33 56.36 -25.32
CA ASN A 577 -7.23 57.00 -24.60
C ASN A 577 -6.42 57.94 -25.50
N LYS A 578 -6.26 57.60 -26.80
CA LYS A 578 -5.48 58.39 -27.75
C LYS A 578 -6.04 59.80 -27.98
N PRO A 579 -7.29 59.98 -28.47
CA PRO A 579 -7.87 61.31 -28.66
C PRO A 579 -8.13 62.07 -27.34
N LEU A 580 -8.15 61.37 -26.20
CA LEU A 580 -8.39 61.96 -24.88
C LEU A 580 -7.09 62.29 -24.12
N ASP A 581 -5.92 61.96 -24.67
CA ASP A 581 -4.59 62.11 -24.06
C ASP A 581 -4.42 61.40 -22.70
N THR A 582 -5.25 60.39 -22.41
CA THR A 582 -5.21 59.57 -21.19
C THR A 582 -4.39 58.29 -21.41
N THR A 583 -4.10 57.56 -20.33
CA THR A 583 -3.44 56.24 -20.42
C THR A 583 -4.30 55.09 -19.93
N VAL A 584 -5.18 55.33 -18.95
CA VAL A 584 -6.13 54.33 -18.49
C VAL A 584 -7.53 54.94 -18.50
N LEU A 585 -8.50 54.28 -19.12
CA LEU A 585 -9.90 54.70 -19.10
C LEU A 585 -10.77 53.60 -18.53
N VAL A 586 -11.66 54.00 -17.62
CA VAL A 586 -12.67 53.13 -17.04
C VAL A 586 -14.05 53.71 -17.32
N SER A 587 -15.04 52.85 -17.58
CA SER A 587 -16.43 53.32 -17.65
C SER A 587 -16.98 53.63 -16.24
N ARG A 588 -18.04 54.43 -16.18
CA ARG A 588 -18.80 54.69 -14.94
C ARG A 588 -19.10 53.41 -14.17
N GLU A 589 -19.62 52.39 -14.85
CA GLU A 589 -20.03 51.12 -14.22
C GLU A 589 -18.84 50.38 -13.60
N ALA A 590 -17.67 50.44 -14.25
CA ALA A 590 -16.46 49.82 -13.72
C ALA A 590 -15.92 50.61 -12.51
N MET A 591 -15.95 51.94 -12.57
CA MET A 591 -15.51 52.83 -11.49
C MET A 591 -16.38 52.65 -10.23
N GLU A 592 -17.70 52.76 -10.36
CA GLU A 592 -18.64 52.64 -9.24
C GLU A 592 -18.54 51.28 -8.53
N ARG A 593 -18.29 50.20 -9.29
CA ARG A 593 -18.16 48.84 -8.75
C ARG A 593 -16.75 48.49 -8.30
N SER A 594 -15.75 49.33 -8.57
CA SER A 594 -14.39 49.12 -8.07
C SER A 594 -14.25 49.46 -6.59
N GLY A 595 -15.11 50.36 -6.07
CA GLY A 595 -15.02 50.85 -4.69
C GLY A 595 -13.75 51.65 -4.39
N LEU A 596 -12.97 52.00 -5.43
CA LEU A 596 -11.75 52.78 -5.31
C LEU A 596 -12.06 54.28 -5.37
N ASP A 597 -11.18 55.07 -4.76
CA ASP A 597 -11.13 56.52 -4.90
C ASP A 597 -10.05 56.92 -5.91
N GLY A 598 -9.96 58.21 -6.23
CA GLY A 598 -8.85 58.73 -7.04
C GLY A 598 -9.10 58.74 -8.54
N PHE A 599 -10.36 58.73 -8.97
CA PHE A 599 -10.73 58.92 -10.37
C PHE A 599 -10.85 60.40 -10.71
N ARG A 600 -10.50 60.78 -11.94
CA ARG A 600 -10.91 62.04 -12.54
C ARG A 600 -11.97 61.79 -13.62
N PRO A 601 -13.05 62.58 -13.68
CA PRO A 601 -14.03 62.46 -14.75
C PRO A 601 -13.45 63.02 -16.06
N MET A 602 -13.66 62.31 -17.17
CA MET A 602 -13.17 62.68 -18.50
C MET A 602 -14.31 63.01 -19.49
N GLY A 603 -15.51 63.22 -18.93
CA GLY A 603 -16.74 63.59 -19.63
C GLY A 603 -17.48 62.41 -20.26
N THR A 604 -18.53 62.74 -21.01
CA THR A 604 -19.34 61.77 -21.75
C THR A 604 -18.83 61.67 -23.19
N VAL A 605 -18.51 60.46 -23.65
CA VAL A 605 -17.94 60.22 -24.98
C VAL A 605 -18.78 59.25 -25.80
N ASN A 606 -18.90 59.52 -27.10
CA ASN A 606 -19.53 58.61 -28.05
C ASN A 606 -18.44 57.73 -28.65
N LEU A 607 -18.38 56.51 -28.13
CA LEU A 607 -17.49 55.47 -28.65
C LEU A 607 -17.94 55.08 -30.06
N ARG A 608 -16.98 54.98 -30.99
CA ARG A 608 -17.24 54.61 -32.38
C ARG A 608 -18.08 53.32 -32.47
N GLY A 609 -19.24 53.41 -33.11
CA GLY A 609 -20.15 52.27 -33.31
C GLY A 609 -20.95 51.84 -32.07
N ARG A 610 -21.09 52.70 -31.06
CA ARG A 610 -22.05 52.57 -29.95
C ARG A 610 -23.06 53.71 -30.06
N ALA A 611 -24.36 53.39 -29.99
CA ALA A 611 -25.41 54.42 -30.06
C ALA A 611 -25.54 55.22 -28.76
N THR A 612 -25.26 54.57 -27.62
CA THR A 612 -25.36 55.19 -26.28
C THR A 612 -24.01 55.78 -25.87
N PRO A 613 -23.98 57.08 -25.51
CA PRO A 613 -22.81 57.72 -24.92
C PRO A 613 -22.35 57.00 -23.64
N VAL A 614 -21.05 57.04 -23.34
CA VAL A 614 -20.46 56.43 -22.14
C VAL A 614 -19.74 57.49 -21.34
N GLU A 615 -20.03 57.55 -20.04
CA GLU A 615 -19.25 58.37 -19.11
C GLU A 615 -17.96 57.65 -18.74
N VAL A 616 -16.85 58.37 -18.90
CA VAL A 616 -15.51 57.80 -18.76
C VAL A 616 -14.70 58.53 -17.71
N PHE A 617 -13.86 57.77 -17.02
CA PHE A 617 -13.03 58.23 -15.92
C PHE A 617 -11.60 57.74 -16.12
N GLU A 618 -10.63 58.55 -15.72
CA GLU A 618 -9.22 58.12 -15.67
C GLU A 618 -8.83 57.88 -14.20
N PRO A 619 -8.35 56.68 -13.83
CA PRO A 619 -7.83 56.43 -12.49
C PRO A 619 -6.47 57.11 -12.31
N VAL A 620 -6.40 58.05 -11.37
CA VAL A 620 -5.22 58.84 -11.05
C VAL A 620 -4.97 58.90 -9.54
N PRO A 621 -4.60 57.75 -8.93
CA PRO A 621 -4.41 57.66 -7.48
C PRO A 621 -3.34 58.65 -6.96
N ASP A 622 -2.32 58.94 -7.77
CA ASP A 622 -1.21 59.83 -7.41
C ASP A 622 -1.46 61.31 -7.77
N ALA A 623 -2.59 61.65 -8.40
CA ALA A 623 -2.87 63.04 -8.78
C ALA A 623 -3.22 63.91 -7.57
N ALA A 624 -2.69 65.13 -7.58
CA ALA A 624 -3.01 66.15 -6.59
C ALA A 624 -4.53 66.35 -6.50
N PRO A 625 -5.10 66.41 -5.27
CA PRO A 625 -6.55 66.59 -5.08
C PRO A 625 -7.13 67.78 -5.85
N GLU A 626 -6.34 68.86 -6.01
CA GLU A 626 -6.74 70.05 -6.77
C GLU A 626 -7.00 69.74 -8.26
N ALA A 627 -6.18 68.89 -8.90
CA ALA A 627 -6.35 68.55 -10.31
C ALA A 627 -7.62 67.70 -10.54
N ARG A 628 -7.95 66.82 -9.59
CA ARG A 628 -9.18 66.01 -9.63
C ARG A 628 -10.42 66.88 -9.40
N ALA A 629 -10.41 67.70 -8.36
CA ALA A 629 -11.51 68.63 -8.06
C ALA A 629 -11.78 69.60 -9.22
N LEU A 630 -10.73 69.99 -9.94
CA LEU A 630 -10.85 70.88 -11.09
C LEU A 630 -11.46 70.19 -12.32
N ALA A 631 -11.12 68.93 -12.58
CA ALA A 631 -11.79 68.11 -13.59
C ALA A 631 -13.28 67.88 -13.25
N GLU A 632 -13.59 67.60 -11.99
CA GLU A 632 -14.98 67.46 -11.50
C GLU A 632 -15.79 68.75 -11.67
N ALA A 633 -15.23 69.89 -11.25
CA ALA A 633 -15.89 71.18 -11.40
C ALA A 633 -16.14 71.54 -12.86
N LEU A 634 -15.20 71.20 -13.75
CA LEU A 634 -15.31 71.45 -15.19
C LEU A 634 -16.42 70.60 -15.83
N VAL A 635 -16.45 69.30 -15.54
CA VAL A 635 -17.50 68.40 -16.05
C VAL A 635 -18.86 68.78 -15.48
N ALA A 636 -18.95 69.11 -14.18
CA ALA A 636 -20.20 69.55 -13.55
C ALA A 636 -20.71 70.88 -14.14
N ALA A 637 -19.81 71.84 -14.40
CA ALA A 637 -20.18 73.11 -15.03
C ALA A 637 -20.71 72.91 -16.46
N HIS A 638 -20.10 72.00 -17.23
CA HIS A 638 -20.57 71.66 -18.58
C HIS A 638 -21.94 70.96 -18.56
N VAL A 639 -22.13 69.97 -17.67
CA VAL A 639 -23.42 69.27 -17.52
C VAL A 639 -24.53 70.23 -17.05
N ALA A 640 -24.19 71.23 -16.24
CA ALA A 640 -25.13 72.27 -15.79
C ALA A 640 -25.38 73.38 -16.83
N GLY A 641 -24.76 73.33 -18.01
CA GLY A 641 -24.87 74.37 -19.06
C GLY A 641 -24.25 75.72 -18.68
N ASN A 642 -23.32 75.75 -17.73
CA ASN A 642 -22.68 76.98 -17.26
C ASN A 642 -21.40 77.29 -18.05
N ARG A 643 -21.56 77.81 -19.28
CA ARG A 643 -20.43 78.15 -20.17
C ARG A 643 -19.45 79.15 -19.58
N ALA A 644 -19.91 80.10 -18.78
CA ALA A 644 -19.04 81.08 -18.13
C ALA A 644 -18.09 80.41 -17.12
N ALA A 645 -18.60 79.42 -16.37
CA ALA A 645 -17.80 78.62 -15.45
C ALA A 645 -16.81 77.71 -16.20
N VAL A 646 -17.25 77.06 -17.29
CA VAL A 646 -16.37 76.26 -18.15
C VAL A 646 -15.22 77.11 -18.70
N ALA A 647 -15.51 78.28 -19.30
CA ALA A 647 -14.48 79.18 -19.83
C ALA A 647 -13.49 79.68 -18.76
N THR A 648 -13.98 79.99 -17.57
CA THR A 648 -13.14 80.43 -16.44
C THR A 648 -12.22 79.31 -15.96
N LEU A 649 -12.76 78.09 -15.83
CA LEU A 649 -11.99 76.91 -15.43
C LEU A 649 -10.97 76.50 -16.50
N THR A 650 -11.34 76.55 -17.78
CA THR A 650 -10.42 76.30 -18.90
C THR A 650 -9.27 77.30 -18.92
N ALA A 651 -9.55 78.60 -18.77
CA ALA A 651 -8.50 79.61 -18.70
C ALA A 651 -7.56 79.41 -17.49
N ARG A 652 -8.08 78.91 -16.36
CA ARG A 652 -7.25 78.56 -15.18
C ARG A 652 -6.34 77.36 -15.45
N ILE A 653 -6.81 76.36 -16.19
CA ILE A 653 -6.02 75.18 -16.59
C ILE A 653 -4.90 75.58 -17.56
N ASP A 654 -5.20 76.44 -18.52
CA ASP A 654 -4.22 76.90 -19.51
C ASP A 654 -3.15 77.80 -18.85
N ALA A 655 -3.56 78.67 -17.91
CA ALA A 655 -2.64 79.57 -17.22
C ALA A 655 -1.70 78.89 -16.21
N SER A 656 -2.07 77.72 -15.67
CA SER A 656 -1.24 76.99 -14.70
C SER A 656 -0.10 76.18 -15.35
N GLY A 657 -0.02 76.16 -16.69
CA GLY A 657 1.06 75.49 -17.43
C GLY A 657 1.14 73.98 -17.17
N HIS A 658 0.01 73.33 -16.87
CA HIS A 658 -0.02 71.92 -16.49
C HIS A 658 0.65 71.02 -17.53
N LYS A 659 1.54 70.14 -17.07
CA LYS A 659 2.12 69.01 -17.85
C LYS A 659 1.08 67.91 -18.14
N ASP A 660 -0.14 68.06 -17.66
CA ASP A 660 -1.22 67.08 -17.75
C ASP A 660 -2.05 67.32 -19.02
N LEU A 661 -1.69 66.59 -20.08
CA LEU A 661 -2.32 66.71 -21.39
C LEU A 661 -3.79 66.29 -21.37
N ALA A 662 -4.15 65.29 -20.55
CA ALA A 662 -5.53 64.81 -20.44
C ALA A 662 -6.46 65.90 -19.89
N LEU A 663 -6.04 66.59 -18.82
CA LEU A 663 -6.82 67.67 -18.22
C LEU A 663 -6.98 68.88 -19.16
N ALA A 664 -5.89 69.27 -19.84
CA ALA A 664 -5.95 70.34 -20.83
C ALA A 664 -6.82 69.99 -22.05
N ASN A 665 -6.76 68.73 -22.49
CA ASN A 665 -7.61 68.20 -23.56
C ASN A 665 -9.09 68.21 -23.13
N LEU A 666 -9.43 67.75 -21.92
CA LEU A 666 -10.78 67.82 -21.36
C LEU A 666 -11.32 69.25 -21.36
N ALA A 667 -10.52 70.22 -20.90
CA ALA A 667 -10.88 71.64 -20.85
C ALA A 667 -11.23 72.22 -22.23
N ARG A 668 -10.42 71.87 -23.23
CA ARG A 668 -10.64 72.31 -24.62
C ARG A 668 -11.89 71.67 -25.21
N ARG A 669 -12.06 70.36 -25.05
CA ARG A 669 -13.22 69.63 -25.57
C ARG A 669 -14.53 70.17 -25.00
N LEU A 670 -14.60 70.37 -23.68
CA LEU A 670 -15.83 70.86 -23.04
C LEU A 670 -16.13 72.34 -23.33
N ALA A 671 -15.14 73.12 -23.75
CA ALA A 671 -15.34 74.50 -24.20
C ALA A 671 -15.87 74.58 -25.65
N GLU A 672 -15.62 73.55 -26.46
CA GLU A 672 -16.04 73.47 -27.88
C GLU A 672 -17.38 72.75 -28.09
N LEU A 673 -17.89 72.03 -27.08
CA LEU A 673 -19.16 71.30 -27.11
C LEU A 673 -20.34 72.16 -26.64
N ASP A 674 -21.52 71.95 -27.22
CA ASP A 674 -22.75 72.55 -26.70
C ASP A 674 -23.18 71.88 -25.37
N ASP A 675 -24.04 72.55 -24.60
CA ASP A 675 -24.33 72.20 -23.20
C ASP A 675 -24.94 70.79 -23.10
N GLY A 676 -24.25 69.87 -22.42
CA GLY A 676 -24.70 68.49 -22.25
C GLY A 676 -24.48 67.58 -23.47
N GLU A 677 -23.79 68.05 -24.51
CA GLU A 677 -23.40 67.21 -25.63
C GLU A 677 -22.29 66.21 -25.26
N SER A 678 -22.27 65.10 -25.97
CA SER A 678 -21.26 64.06 -25.82
C SER A 678 -20.17 64.21 -26.88
N TYR A 679 -18.91 64.02 -26.48
CA TYR A 679 -17.80 64.14 -27.41
C TYR A 679 -17.77 62.97 -28.39
N VAL A 680 -17.91 63.26 -29.69
CA VAL A 680 -17.86 62.24 -30.75
C VAL A 680 -16.42 61.90 -31.09
N LEU A 681 -15.99 60.67 -30.78
CA LEU A 681 -14.67 60.17 -31.12
C LEU A 681 -14.65 59.77 -32.61
N GLY A 682 -13.92 60.55 -33.43
CA GLY A 682 -13.75 60.36 -34.87
C GLY A 682 -12.80 59.23 -35.25
#